data_AF-A0A674EWH3-F1
#
_entry.id   AF-A0A674EWH3-F1
#
_cell.length_a   1.000
_cell.length_b   1.000
_cell.length_c   1.000
_cell.angle_alpha   90.00
_cell.angle_beta   90.00
_cell.angle_gamma   90.00
#
_symmetry.space_group_name_H-M   'P 1'
#
loop_
_entity.id
_entity.type
_entity.pdbx_description
1 polymer ?
#
loop_
_entity_poly.entity_id
_entity_poly.type
_entity_poly.pdbx_seq_one_letter_code
_entity_poly.pdbx_strand_id
1 'polypeptide(L)'
;MTKRLKRVNWEVSASNAVKLSNKLKATLKKKYQSPPGGETEHPFYIHCDLQYPPGESGEVNQHEYIQIKPTFRKTHQWRCSPLSLYFDSELDDERVRIALTKGVSGIGKTSQVRMIILNWAEGKVNQECPLIFPLPFRELNLLKERLSLIELLYKFFPELKEPGISNLENFRVGFILDGLDEFRRPLDFKNSPIVTDLTEPSSVPALLTNLINGNLLPFAAHIWITSRPEAVHHIPLQYINEVTEIEGFTDSQKEEFFRRAIIHTDQANAIIHHLKYSKSFYVLCQIPIICSISASVLVRQTWLSGKEYDPGALTPMYTDLLALLQTRDQNTQKMAIKLGELAFKQLVKGNTVFYEEDLRECNINCDEGSEFAKVSIPIFREDIGLQQKKIYYFGHTTIQDFFAAMWFNRSCNSLDENLRNAVDMALQSKNGKLDLFLRFLLSISQSFIQSIAEAGYNSSETLTETVEYIKKKVMENPASPRTLNLLNCLTELGDSSLEIDGVSFLKTGIPPDAKYPRAHWSDLAAVLVASESGPIAMLGLEVKKRGDKELLRMLPVIKASQTATLSYHKLTEKSCECLASALTSKVSNLKTLDLSFNTLMDSGVQLLVAGLAKPHCQLEGLKLSGCRVKQDGFAALAKALKSNPSHLLELDLSGNEPGESGVFYLVDGLKVVNCKLQILKLSNCKLGLELSRALAVLLIDNPRHLRELDVSMNDLGDRGVELLMDILKSTQIYKLELYCCQLTEKCCENMFRCLVNIPSLRELNLSNNNLKDEGVKMLCNAFGLPACQLEKLNVASCGITLVRGLHFNSILKELDISRNHLGDSDDWADVLFCLSSLETLRVSDCKLTEKCCGELVKALSSNLTNLKELDLSGNDLGDRGVKTLYVGLTFRCCTLERLFLRCCGITAEGCSSLALALKSSCSKITELGLMGNDTGEEGLRILSGIRDDPHYKLQTLEIND
;
A
#
# COMPACT_ATOMS: atom_id res chain seq x y z
N MET A 1 -4.24 -65.81 39.17
CA MET A 1 -5.60 -65.37 38.76
C MET A 1 -5.65 -63.95 38.18
N THR A 2 -4.87 -62.99 38.69
CA THR A 2 -4.85 -61.56 38.28
C THR A 2 -4.36 -61.26 36.85
N LYS A 3 -3.46 -62.06 36.26
CA LYS A 3 -3.05 -61.90 34.84
C LYS A 3 -4.08 -62.42 33.83
N ARG A 4 -4.89 -63.42 34.21
CA ARG A 4 -5.93 -64.01 33.35
C ARG A 4 -7.18 -63.12 33.30
N LEU A 5 -7.57 -62.54 34.44
CA LEU A 5 -8.64 -61.52 34.52
C LEU A 5 -8.31 -60.23 33.76
N LYS A 6 -7.05 -59.75 33.80
CA LYS A 6 -6.62 -58.59 32.98
C LYS A 6 -6.63 -58.87 31.48
N ARG A 7 -6.27 -60.09 31.04
CA ARG A 7 -6.33 -60.49 29.62
C ARG A 7 -7.75 -60.65 29.11
N VAL A 8 -8.63 -61.27 29.90
CA VAL A 8 -10.06 -61.43 29.57
C VAL A 8 -10.77 -60.07 29.56
N ASN A 9 -10.51 -59.18 30.53
CA ASN A 9 -11.07 -57.82 30.51
C ASN A 9 -10.57 -57.00 29.31
N TRP A 10 -9.31 -57.16 28.87
CA TRP A 10 -8.80 -56.51 27.66
C TRP A 10 -9.46 -57.04 26.38
N GLU A 11 -9.60 -58.37 26.22
CA GLU A 11 -10.25 -58.98 25.05
C GLU A 11 -11.75 -58.63 24.98
N VAL A 12 -12.45 -58.60 26.12
CA VAL A 12 -13.85 -58.17 26.21
C VAL A 12 -14.00 -56.67 25.93
N SER A 13 -13.09 -55.83 26.45
CA SER A 13 -13.09 -54.39 26.19
C SER A 13 -12.79 -54.08 24.71
N ALA A 14 -11.84 -54.80 24.09
CA ALA A 14 -11.54 -54.68 22.66
C ALA A 14 -12.71 -55.11 21.77
N SER A 15 -13.41 -56.20 22.12
CA SER A 15 -14.62 -56.64 21.41
C SER A 15 -15.77 -55.63 21.53
N ASN A 16 -15.95 -55.01 22.71
CA ASN A 16 -16.99 -54.00 22.90
C ASN A 16 -16.66 -52.68 22.17
N ALA A 17 -15.40 -52.27 22.14
CA ALA A 17 -14.98 -51.07 21.40
C ALA A 17 -15.18 -51.19 19.88
N VAL A 18 -14.93 -52.37 19.30
CA VAL A 18 -15.21 -52.62 17.87
C VAL A 18 -16.71 -52.57 17.59
N LYS A 19 -17.55 -53.11 18.48
CA LYS A 19 -19.02 -53.02 18.36
C LYS A 19 -19.51 -51.58 18.44
N LEU A 20 -19.02 -50.81 19.43
CA LEU A 20 -19.34 -49.38 19.59
C LEU A 20 -18.89 -48.57 18.37
N SER A 21 -17.65 -48.78 17.91
CA SER A 21 -17.08 -48.11 16.74
C SER A 21 -17.89 -48.37 15.48
N ASN A 22 -18.20 -49.64 15.18
CA ASN A 22 -18.98 -49.99 13.99
C ASN A 22 -20.38 -49.38 14.01
N LYS A 23 -21.05 -49.39 15.17
CA LYS A 23 -22.39 -48.80 15.31
C LYS A 23 -22.35 -47.28 15.17
N LEU A 24 -21.37 -46.63 15.79
CA LEU A 24 -21.15 -45.19 15.69
C LEU A 24 -20.82 -44.75 14.25
N LYS A 25 -19.92 -45.47 13.55
CA LYS A 25 -19.60 -45.23 12.14
C LYS A 25 -20.83 -45.39 11.25
N ALA A 26 -21.65 -46.42 11.45
CA ALA A 26 -22.89 -46.63 10.70
C ALA A 26 -23.90 -45.49 10.92
N THR A 27 -24.11 -45.07 12.17
CA THR A 27 -24.99 -43.94 12.51
C THR A 27 -24.50 -42.64 11.88
N LEU A 28 -23.21 -42.34 11.99
CA LEU A 28 -22.62 -41.11 11.46
C LEU A 28 -22.61 -41.08 9.93
N LYS A 29 -22.34 -42.21 9.28
CA LYS A 29 -22.45 -42.34 7.83
C LYS A 29 -23.86 -42.01 7.36
N LYS A 30 -24.89 -42.53 8.03
CA LYS A 30 -26.29 -42.22 7.72
C LYS A 30 -26.65 -40.76 8.02
N LYS A 31 -26.17 -40.18 9.13
CA LYS A 31 -26.47 -38.80 9.54
C LYS A 31 -25.85 -37.76 8.59
N TYR A 32 -24.63 -38.00 8.11
CA TYR A 32 -23.85 -37.02 7.34
C TYR A 32 -23.83 -37.26 5.83
N GLN A 33 -24.37 -38.38 5.33
CA GLN A 33 -24.49 -38.65 3.89
C GLN A 33 -25.39 -37.66 3.15
N SER A 34 -26.33 -37.03 3.84
CA SER A 34 -27.20 -35.99 3.29
C SER A 34 -26.72 -34.59 3.75
N PRO A 35 -26.69 -33.58 2.85
CA PRO A 35 -26.39 -32.21 3.25
C PRO A 35 -27.42 -31.67 4.28
N PRO A 36 -27.02 -30.77 5.19
CA PRO A 36 -27.98 -30.08 6.05
C PRO A 36 -28.93 -29.24 5.19
N GLY A 37 -30.23 -29.25 5.49
CA GLY A 37 -31.20 -28.40 4.79
C GLY A 37 -31.64 -28.88 3.39
N GLY A 38 -31.32 -30.12 2.99
CA GLY A 38 -31.81 -30.74 1.74
C GLY A 38 -30.93 -30.48 0.50
N GLU A 39 -31.45 -30.83 -0.70
CA GLU A 39 -30.76 -30.82 -2.02
C GLU A 39 -30.16 -29.46 -2.48
N THR A 40 -30.19 -28.42 -1.63
CA THR A 40 -29.84 -27.04 -2.01
C THR A 40 -28.51 -26.54 -1.46
N GLU A 41 -27.75 -27.34 -0.71
CA GLU A 41 -26.30 -27.09 -0.52
C GLU A 41 -25.53 -27.81 -1.63
N HIS A 42 -24.86 -27.02 -2.48
CA HIS A 42 -24.18 -27.51 -3.67
C HIS A 42 -23.12 -28.57 -3.27
N PRO A 43 -23.03 -29.74 -3.95
CA PRO A 43 -22.11 -30.84 -3.62
C PRO A 43 -20.60 -30.50 -3.66
N PHE A 44 -20.25 -29.23 -3.89
CA PHE A 44 -18.89 -28.73 -3.97
C PHE A 44 -18.17 -28.63 -2.64
N TYR A 45 -18.90 -28.51 -1.53
CA TYR A 45 -18.32 -28.38 -0.19
C TYR A 45 -17.56 -29.64 0.29
N ILE A 46 -17.68 -30.76 -0.42
CA ILE A 46 -17.18 -32.07 0.03
C ILE A 46 -15.80 -32.41 -0.58
N HIS A 47 -15.30 -31.63 -1.55
CA HIS A 47 -14.11 -32.01 -2.35
C HIS A 47 -13.00 -30.96 -2.48
N CYS A 48 -13.06 -29.84 -1.76
CA CYS A 48 -12.00 -28.82 -1.80
C CYS A 48 -11.11 -28.92 -0.55
N ASP A 49 -9.84 -29.34 -0.74
CA ASP A 49 -8.81 -29.19 0.28
C ASP A 49 -8.49 -27.70 0.48
N LEU A 50 -8.76 -27.19 1.68
CA LEU A 50 -8.42 -25.82 2.10
C LEU A 50 -6.97 -25.80 2.61
N GLN A 51 -6.27 -24.66 2.49
CA GLN A 51 -4.88 -24.51 2.97
C GLN A 51 -4.84 -24.06 4.44
N TYR A 52 -3.79 -24.45 5.17
CA TYR A 52 -3.63 -24.21 6.60
C TYR A 52 -2.22 -23.68 6.95
N PRO A 53 -2.07 -22.39 7.29
CA PRO A 53 -0.86 -21.87 7.91
C PRO A 53 -0.94 -21.86 9.45
N PRO A 54 0.22 -21.79 10.15
CA PRO A 54 0.26 -21.56 11.59
C PRO A 54 -0.27 -20.15 11.93
N GLY A 55 -1.15 -20.04 12.94
CA GLY A 55 -1.75 -18.76 13.34
C GLY A 55 -0.92 -17.97 14.36
N GLU A 56 -0.82 -16.65 14.20
CA GLU A 56 -0.29 -15.72 15.23
C GLU A 56 -1.39 -15.17 16.16
N SER A 57 -1.01 -14.85 17.40
CA SER A 57 -1.86 -14.21 18.42
C SER A 57 -1.78 -12.68 18.32
N GLY A 58 -2.61 -12.07 17.48
CA GLY A 58 -2.82 -10.61 17.39
C GLY A 58 -4.27 -10.21 17.67
N GLU A 59 -4.50 -8.93 18.00
CA GLU A 59 -5.84 -8.37 18.24
C GLU A 59 -6.77 -8.59 17.04
N VAL A 60 -7.94 -9.17 17.30
CA VAL A 60 -8.85 -9.69 16.28
C VAL A 60 -9.95 -8.66 15.96
N ASN A 61 -9.88 -8.03 14.79
CA ASN A 61 -10.98 -7.24 14.23
C ASN A 61 -11.98 -8.15 13.51
N GLN A 62 -13.28 -7.92 13.70
CA GLN A 62 -14.37 -8.83 13.36
C GLN A 62 -14.69 -9.09 11.89
N HIS A 63 -14.10 -8.34 10.95
CA HIS A 63 -14.66 -8.28 9.60
C HIS A 63 -13.78 -8.99 8.59
N GLU A 64 -14.43 -9.90 7.87
CA GLU A 64 -13.97 -10.58 6.65
C GLU A 64 -13.20 -9.63 5.71
N TYR A 65 -13.65 -8.37 5.59
CA TYR A 65 -13.01 -7.36 4.74
C TYR A 65 -11.61 -6.91 5.20
N ILE A 66 -11.32 -6.97 6.51
CA ILE A 66 -10.04 -6.58 7.11
C ILE A 66 -9.13 -7.80 7.27
N GLN A 67 -9.69 -8.96 7.62
CA GLN A 67 -8.93 -10.20 7.81
C GLN A 67 -8.50 -10.87 6.48
N ILE A 68 -9.26 -10.70 5.40
CA ILE A 68 -8.94 -11.30 4.08
C ILE A 68 -7.94 -10.42 3.29
N LYS A 69 -7.65 -9.19 3.72
CA LYS A 69 -6.46 -8.46 3.21
C LYS A 69 -5.20 -9.15 3.72
N PRO A 70 -4.16 -9.33 2.88
CA PRO A 70 -2.96 -10.09 3.26
C PRO A 70 -2.19 -9.31 4.32
N THR A 71 -2.54 -9.54 5.58
CA THR A 71 -1.70 -9.12 6.70
C THR A 71 -0.46 -10.00 6.66
N PHE A 72 0.67 -9.31 6.55
CA PHE A 72 2.01 -9.86 6.40
C PHE A 72 2.26 -11.03 7.35
N ARG A 73 2.33 -12.25 6.79
CA ARG A 73 2.74 -13.45 7.52
C ARG A 73 4.24 -13.36 7.85
N LYS A 74 4.58 -13.35 9.14
CA LYS A 74 5.90 -13.79 9.58
C LYS A 74 5.94 -15.30 9.43
N THR A 75 6.80 -15.81 8.56
CA THR A 75 7.04 -17.26 8.45
C THR A 75 7.88 -17.73 9.64
N HIS A 76 7.21 -18.05 10.76
CA HIS A 76 7.76 -19.00 11.72
C HIS A 76 7.29 -20.40 11.30
N GLN A 77 8.25 -21.23 10.88
CA GLN A 77 8.01 -22.63 10.53
C GLN A 77 7.66 -23.41 11.80
N TRP A 78 6.37 -23.54 12.08
CA TRP A 78 5.85 -24.64 12.90
C TRP A 78 5.43 -25.77 11.97
N ARG A 79 5.80 -27.01 12.30
CA ARG A 79 5.36 -28.21 11.58
C ARG A 79 3.91 -28.50 12.01
N CYS A 80 2.94 -28.24 11.14
CA CYS A 80 1.56 -28.72 11.33
C CYS A 80 1.34 -30.01 10.54
N SER A 81 0.71 -30.99 11.18
CA SER A 81 0.16 -32.18 10.51
C SER A 81 -1.09 -31.78 9.70
N PRO A 82 -1.39 -32.45 8.57
CA PRO A 82 -2.63 -32.20 7.83
C PRO A 82 -3.86 -32.40 8.73
N LEU A 83 -4.85 -31.49 8.70
CA LEU A 83 -6.13 -31.63 9.44
C LEU A 83 -6.86 -32.96 9.16
N SER A 84 -6.57 -33.60 8.02
CA SER A 84 -7.09 -34.93 7.65
C SER A 84 -6.58 -36.07 8.54
N LEU A 85 -5.47 -35.87 9.27
CA LEU A 85 -4.83 -36.86 10.14
C LEU A 85 -4.80 -36.38 11.61
N TYR A 86 -5.68 -35.46 12.01
CA TYR A 86 -5.64 -34.87 13.36
C TYR A 86 -5.69 -35.92 14.50
N PHE A 87 -6.36 -37.05 14.28
CA PHE A 87 -6.44 -38.14 15.25
C PHE A 87 -5.45 -39.30 14.98
N ASP A 88 -4.66 -39.21 13.90
CA ASP A 88 -3.60 -40.15 13.50
C ASP A 88 -2.24 -39.42 13.62
N SER A 89 -1.53 -39.54 14.74
CA SER A 89 -0.16 -39.02 14.84
C SER A 89 0.84 -40.12 15.19
N GLU A 90 1.76 -40.36 14.25
CA GLU A 90 3.05 -41.00 14.51
C GLU A 90 4.08 -39.91 14.89
N LEU A 91 4.89 -40.20 15.92
CA LEU A 91 6.19 -39.61 16.30
C LEU A 91 6.21 -38.52 17.39
N ASP A 92 6.71 -38.98 18.55
CA ASP A 92 7.57 -38.34 19.56
C ASP A 92 7.20 -36.99 20.24
N ASP A 93 7.05 -37.13 21.57
CA ASP A 93 7.23 -36.21 22.71
C ASP A 93 6.21 -35.13 23.12
N GLU A 94 5.22 -34.71 22.31
CA GLU A 94 4.14 -33.84 22.83
C GLU A 94 2.75 -34.23 22.27
N ARG A 95 1.93 -34.93 23.07
CA ARG A 95 0.55 -35.28 22.70
C ARG A 95 -0.33 -34.02 22.63
N VAL A 96 -0.74 -33.62 21.43
CA VAL A 96 -1.76 -32.57 21.20
C VAL A 96 -3.12 -33.08 21.68
N ARG A 97 -3.64 -32.54 22.79
CA ARG A 97 -4.94 -32.93 23.35
C ARG A 97 -6.08 -32.11 22.76
N ILE A 98 -5.88 -30.80 22.59
CA ILE A 98 -6.91 -29.86 22.14
C ILE A 98 -6.36 -29.03 20.98
N ALA A 99 -7.04 -29.10 19.84
CA ALA A 99 -6.81 -28.19 18.73
C ALA A 99 -8.05 -27.35 18.46
N LEU A 100 -7.79 -26.10 18.12
CA LEU A 100 -8.79 -25.12 17.77
C LEU A 100 -8.57 -24.69 16.32
N THR A 101 -9.57 -24.91 15.47
CA THR A 101 -9.60 -24.36 14.12
C THR A 101 -10.47 -23.12 14.08
N LYS A 102 -9.86 -21.97 13.76
CA LYS A 102 -10.55 -20.70 13.58
C LYS A 102 -10.76 -20.40 12.09
N GLY A 103 -11.78 -19.62 11.78
CA GLY A 103 -11.99 -19.10 10.43
C GLY A 103 -13.25 -18.26 10.36
N VAL A 104 -13.32 -17.35 9.39
CA VAL A 104 -14.45 -16.43 9.22
C VAL A 104 -15.78 -17.16 8.96
N SER A 105 -16.90 -16.44 9.05
CA SER A 105 -18.21 -17.03 8.78
C SER A 105 -18.27 -17.58 7.35
N GLY A 106 -19.04 -18.65 7.13
CA GLY A 106 -19.23 -19.21 5.78
C GLY A 106 -18.01 -19.87 5.12
N ILE A 107 -16.83 -19.86 5.76
CA ILE A 107 -15.56 -20.33 5.17
C ILE A 107 -15.49 -21.86 4.94
N GLY A 108 -16.40 -22.63 5.57
CA GLY A 108 -16.47 -24.09 5.40
C GLY A 108 -16.06 -24.93 6.61
N LYS A 109 -15.92 -24.35 7.82
CA LYS A 109 -15.58 -25.08 9.07
C LYS A 109 -16.43 -26.34 9.30
N THR A 110 -17.76 -26.19 9.34
CA THR A 110 -18.69 -27.31 9.55
C THR A 110 -18.66 -28.30 8.37
N SER A 111 -18.49 -27.82 7.13
CA SER A 111 -18.34 -28.70 5.96
C SER A 111 -17.10 -29.59 6.08
N GLN A 112 -16.01 -29.06 6.61
CA GLN A 112 -14.79 -29.82 6.87
C GLN A 112 -14.97 -30.87 7.99
N VAL A 113 -15.64 -30.49 9.08
CA VAL A 113 -16.02 -31.43 10.15
C VAL A 113 -16.80 -32.61 9.56
N ARG A 114 -17.79 -32.33 8.72
CA ARG A 114 -18.59 -33.36 8.02
C ARG A 114 -17.73 -34.27 7.16
N MET A 115 -16.85 -33.68 6.34
CA MET A 115 -15.96 -34.43 5.45
C MET A 115 -15.06 -35.40 6.22
N ILE A 116 -14.47 -34.95 7.34
CA ILE A 116 -13.60 -35.77 8.18
C ILE A 116 -14.39 -36.90 8.85
N ILE A 117 -15.59 -36.61 9.38
CA ILE A 117 -16.47 -37.62 9.98
C ILE A 117 -16.85 -38.69 8.95
N LEU A 118 -17.22 -38.29 7.73
CA LEU A 118 -17.56 -39.22 6.66
C LEU A 118 -16.36 -40.08 6.25
N ASN A 119 -15.19 -39.48 6.03
CA ASN A 119 -13.99 -40.22 5.67
C ASN A 119 -13.56 -41.19 6.79
N TRP A 120 -13.71 -40.80 8.07
CA TRP A 120 -13.47 -41.69 9.21
C TRP A 120 -14.47 -42.86 9.27
N ALA A 121 -15.76 -42.57 9.06
CA ALA A 121 -16.82 -43.58 9.04
C ALA A 121 -16.67 -44.56 7.87
N GLU A 122 -16.09 -44.12 6.75
CA GLU A 122 -15.77 -44.95 5.58
C GLU A 122 -14.44 -45.71 5.70
N GLY A 123 -13.66 -45.48 6.76
CA GLY A 123 -12.39 -46.17 6.98
C GLY A 123 -11.19 -45.54 6.27
N LYS A 124 -11.29 -44.32 5.75
CA LYS A 124 -10.26 -43.67 4.93
C LYS A 124 -9.15 -42.97 5.76
N VAL A 125 -9.51 -42.37 6.90
CA VAL A 125 -8.60 -41.56 7.76
C VAL A 125 -8.95 -41.71 9.24
N ASN A 126 -8.07 -41.32 10.16
CA ASN A 126 -8.30 -41.21 11.61
C ASN A 126 -8.64 -42.56 12.29
N GLN A 127 -8.10 -43.66 11.77
CA GLN A 127 -8.47 -45.02 12.23
C GLN A 127 -7.78 -45.41 13.54
N GLU A 128 -6.75 -44.69 13.99
CA GLU A 128 -6.15 -44.89 15.32
C GLU A 128 -7.08 -44.47 16.46
N CYS A 129 -8.08 -43.63 16.17
CA CYS A 129 -9.12 -43.25 17.10
C CYS A 129 -10.41 -44.07 16.85
N PRO A 130 -10.68 -45.11 17.67
CA PRO A 130 -11.82 -46.01 17.44
C PRO A 130 -13.17 -45.34 17.65
N LEU A 131 -13.26 -44.26 18.42
CA LEU A 131 -14.50 -43.58 18.76
C LEU A 131 -14.36 -42.08 18.56
N ILE A 132 -15.13 -41.49 17.64
CA ILE A 132 -15.19 -40.05 17.40
C ILE A 132 -16.64 -39.57 17.60
N PHE A 133 -16.85 -38.71 18.59
CA PHE A 133 -18.14 -38.15 18.95
C PHE A 133 -18.26 -36.68 18.50
N PRO A 134 -18.97 -36.38 17.40
CA PRO A 134 -19.31 -35.01 17.06
C PRO A 134 -20.43 -34.48 17.96
N LEU A 135 -20.17 -33.34 18.59
CA LEU A 135 -21.08 -32.65 19.50
C LEU A 135 -21.22 -31.18 19.05
N PRO A 136 -22.12 -30.86 18.11
CA PRO A 136 -22.36 -29.49 17.68
C PRO A 136 -22.89 -28.62 18.82
N PHE A 137 -22.30 -27.45 19.03
CA PHE A 137 -22.72 -26.52 20.08
C PHE A 137 -24.17 -26.04 19.92
N ARG A 138 -24.63 -25.88 18.67
CA ARG A 138 -26.03 -25.58 18.33
C ARG A 138 -27.04 -26.61 18.87
N GLU A 139 -26.67 -27.90 18.88
CA GLU A 139 -27.50 -28.99 19.41
C GLU A 139 -27.38 -29.04 20.95
N LEU A 140 -26.17 -28.81 21.50
CA LEU A 140 -25.92 -28.79 22.94
C LEU A 140 -26.80 -27.78 23.68
N ASN A 141 -27.06 -26.61 23.08
CA ASN A 141 -27.96 -25.57 23.64
C ASN A 141 -29.38 -26.08 23.93
N LEU A 142 -29.87 -27.13 23.26
CA LEU A 142 -31.21 -27.68 23.44
C LEU A 142 -31.37 -28.48 24.74
N LEU A 143 -30.26 -28.88 25.37
CA LEU A 143 -30.21 -29.68 26.58
C LEU A 143 -30.18 -28.76 27.81
N LYS A 144 -31.34 -28.61 28.46
CA LYS A 144 -31.52 -27.80 29.69
C LYS A 144 -31.37 -28.62 30.99
N GLU A 145 -31.41 -29.95 30.89
CA GLU A 145 -31.31 -30.89 32.02
C GLU A 145 -29.87 -31.12 32.50
N ARG A 146 -29.71 -31.62 33.74
CA ARG A 146 -28.42 -32.11 34.25
C ARG A 146 -28.20 -33.54 33.76
N LEU A 147 -27.02 -33.80 33.21
CA LEU A 147 -26.64 -35.07 32.58
C LEU A 147 -25.22 -35.44 33.01
N SER A 148 -24.93 -36.72 33.06
CA SER A 148 -23.55 -37.22 33.06
C SER A 148 -22.97 -37.22 31.63
N LEU A 149 -21.64 -37.40 31.49
CA LEU A 149 -21.03 -37.45 30.16
C LEU A 149 -21.56 -38.64 29.33
N ILE A 150 -21.82 -39.78 29.99
CA ILE A 150 -22.39 -40.96 29.33
C ILE A 150 -23.83 -40.71 28.89
N GLU A 151 -24.65 -40.08 29.73
CA GLU A 151 -26.03 -39.72 29.38
C GLU A 151 -26.07 -38.71 28.23
N LEU A 152 -25.14 -37.75 28.21
CA LEU A 152 -24.98 -36.81 27.11
C LEU A 152 -24.71 -37.56 25.79
N LEU A 153 -23.77 -38.50 25.79
CA LEU A 153 -23.46 -39.31 24.60
C LEU A 153 -24.66 -40.16 24.15
N TYR A 154 -25.44 -40.72 25.08
CA TYR A 154 -26.66 -41.45 24.74
C TYR A 154 -27.81 -40.58 24.21
N LYS A 155 -27.81 -39.27 24.51
CA LYS A 155 -28.77 -38.34 23.91
C LYS A 155 -28.43 -38.08 22.45
N PHE A 156 -27.14 -37.96 22.12
CA PHE A 156 -26.66 -37.79 20.74
C PHE A 156 -26.67 -39.07 19.91
N PHE A 157 -26.37 -40.21 20.55
CA PHE A 157 -26.25 -41.51 19.90
C PHE A 157 -27.06 -42.57 20.67
N PRO A 158 -28.41 -42.53 20.62
CA PRO A 158 -29.27 -43.47 21.34
C PRO A 158 -28.99 -44.93 21.01
N GLU A 159 -28.50 -45.21 19.80
CA GLU A 159 -28.17 -46.56 19.31
C GLU A 159 -27.05 -47.22 20.13
N LEU A 160 -26.23 -46.42 20.83
CA LEU A 160 -25.15 -46.92 21.68
C LEU A 160 -25.62 -47.44 23.04
N LYS A 161 -26.90 -47.25 23.42
CA LYS A 161 -27.45 -47.77 24.68
C LYS A 161 -27.42 -49.30 24.76
N GLU A 162 -27.68 -49.99 23.65
CA GLU A 162 -27.63 -51.46 23.58
C GLU A 162 -26.23 -52.04 23.80
N PRO A 163 -25.17 -51.61 23.08
CA PRO A 163 -23.82 -52.10 23.33
C PRO A 163 -23.24 -51.62 24.67
N GLY A 164 -23.74 -50.50 25.20
CA GLY A 164 -23.33 -49.94 26.49
C GLY A 164 -21.95 -49.29 26.44
N ILE A 165 -21.89 -47.98 26.68
CA ILE A 165 -20.65 -47.22 26.84
C ILE A 165 -20.02 -47.60 28.18
N SER A 166 -18.85 -48.24 28.13
CA SER A 166 -18.06 -48.61 29.30
C SER A 166 -16.57 -48.49 28.99
N ASN A 167 -15.76 -48.16 30.01
CA ASN A 167 -14.30 -48.08 29.92
C ASN A 167 -13.75 -47.13 28.83
N LEU A 168 -14.38 -45.97 28.62
CA LEU A 168 -13.89 -44.96 27.65
C LEU A 168 -12.43 -44.55 27.91
N GLU A 169 -11.99 -44.58 29.16
CA GLU A 169 -10.61 -44.28 29.58
C GLU A 169 -9.55 -45.22 28.97
N ASN A 170 -9.95 -46.41 28.52
CA ASN A 170 -9.02 -47.39 27.93
C ASN A 170 -8.78 -47.19 26.43
N PHE A 171 -9.46 -46.24 25.80
CA PHE A 171 -9.40 -46.00 24.35
C PHE A 171 -9.03 -44.57 24.03
N ARG A 172 -8.46 -44.32 22.84
CA ARG A 172 -8.44 -42.96 22.30
C ARG A 172 -9.86 -42.57 21.89
N VAL A 173 -10.36 -41.47 22.44
CA VAL A 173 -11.71 -40.96 22.16
C VAL A 173 -11.60 -39.56 21.59
N GLY A 174 -12.09 -39.36 20.37
CA GLY A 174 -12.18 -38.07 19.71
C GLY A 174 -13.49 -37.37 20.06
N PHE A 175 -13.43 -36.09 20.40
CA PHE A 175 -14.58 -35.21 20.53
C PHE A 175 -14.45 -34.07 19.52
N ILE A 176 -15.46 -33.88 18.67
CA ILE A 176 -15.50 -32.74 17.75
C ILE A 176 -16.56 -31.76 18.25
N LEU A 177 -16.12 -30.64 18.80
CA LEU A 177 -16.98 -29.57 19.30
C LEU A 177 -17.14 -28.51 18.20
N ASP A 178 -18.17 -28.66 17.37
CA ASP A 178 -18.38 -27.81 16.19
C ASP A 178 -19.20 -26.55 16.53
N GLY A 179 -18.64 -25.37 16.21
CA GLY A 179 -19.33 -24.07 16.29
C GLY A 179 -19.33 -23.42 17.67
N LEU A 180 -18.17 -23.24 18.31
CA LEU A 180 -18.08 -22.61 19.66
C LEU A 180 -18.77 -21.24 19.74
N ASP A 181 -18.76 -20.48 18.64
CA ASP A 181 -19.44 -19.18 18.54
C ASP A 181 -20.98 -19.27 18.55
N GLU A 182 -21.55 -20.46 18.41
CA GLU A 182 -23.00 -20.71 18.44
C GLU A 182 -23.47 -21.16 19.84
N PHE A 183 -22.55 -21.38 20.78
CA PHE A 183 -22.90 -21.78 22.14
C PHE A 183 -23.37 -20.56 22.94
N ARG A 184 -24.65 -20.56 23.34
CA ARG A 184 -25.26 -19.40 24.02
C ARG A 184 -24.96 -19.34 25.52
N ARG A 185 -24.42 -20.41 26.11
CA ARG A 185 -24.17 -20.52 27.56
C ARG A 185 -22.69 -20.30 27.86
N PRO A 186 -22.33 -19.53 28.90
CA PRO A 186 -20.92 -19.26 29.20
C PRO A 186 -20.19 -20.52 29.70
N LEU A 187 -18.94 -20.69 29.28
CA LEU A 187 -18.01 -21.69 29.80
C LEU A 187 -17.18 -21.06 30.92
N ASP A 188 -17.46 -21.41 32.18
CA ASP A 188 -16.74 -20.88 33.34
C ASP A 188 -15.60 -21.83 33.75
N PHE A 189 -14.37 -21.50 33.37
CA PHE A 189 -13.16 -22.28 33.71
C PHE A 189 -12.63 -22.01 35.12
N LYS A 190 -13.18 -21.04 35.87
CA LYS A 190 -12.70 -20.67 37.21
C LYS A 190 -13.58 -21.23 38.32
N ASN A 191 -14.91 -21.14 38.16
CA ASN A 191 -15.86 -21.50 39.22
C ASN A 191 -16.73 -22.72 38.89
N SER A 192 -16.51 -23.39 37.75
CA SER A 192 -17.29 -24.61 37.43
C SER A 192 -17.05 -25.71 38.48
N PRO A 193 -18.10 -26.48 38.83
CA PRO A 193 -17.94 -27.65 39.69
C PRO A 193 -17.00 -28.66 39.02
N ILE A 194 -16.05 -29.20 39.79
CA ILE A 194 -15.10 -30.20 39.31
C ILE A 194 -15.83 -31.54 39.20
N VAL A 195 -15.90 -32.08 37.99
CA VAL A 195 -16.52 -33.38 37.70
C VAL A 195 -15.44 -34.29 37.14
N THR A 196 -15.21 -35.43 37.77
CA THR A 196 -14.21 -36.43 37.35
C THR A 196 -14.82 -37.78 36.98
N ASP A 197 -16.01 -38.10 37.49
CA ASP A 197 -16.72 -39.34 37.17
C ASP A 197 -17.60 -39.16 35.92
N LEU A 198 -17.49 -40.12 34.98
CA LEU A 198 -18.26 -40.14 33.73
C LEU A 198 -19.78 -40.30 33.94
N THR A 199 -20.19 -40.76 35.13
CA THR A 199 -21.59 -41.02 35.53
C THR A 199 -22.18 -39.94 36.43
N GLU A 200 -21.38 -38.96 36.87
CA GLU A 200 -21.85 -37.87 37.73
C GLU A 200 -22.67 -36.83 36.94
N PRO A 201 -23.94 -36.56 37.31
CA PRO A 201 -24.76 -35.59 36.60
C PRO A 201 -24.34 -34.14 36.87
N SER A 202 -24.09 -33.38 35.82
CA SER A 202 -23.75 -31.95 35.87
C SER A 202 -24.44 -31.16 34.75
N SER A 203 -24.26 -29.84 34.74
CA SER A 203 -24.76 -29.02 33.64
C SER A 203 -23.91 -29.22 32.39
N VAL A 204 -24.50 -29.10 31.19
CA VAL A 204 -23.75 -29.24 29.92
C VAL A 204 -22.53 -28.31 29.84
N PRO A 205 -22.62 -27.00 30.20
CA PRO A 205 -21.43 -26.13 30.24
C PRO A 205 -20.35 -26.66 31.18
N ALA A 206 -20.71 -27.16 32.36
CA ALA A 206 -19.75 -27.71 33.32
C ALA A 206 -19.10 -29.00 32.80
N LEU A 207 -19.85 -29.89 32.13
CA LEU A 207 -19.27 -31.09 31.50
C LEU A 207 -18.24 -30.71 30.42
N LEU A 208 -18.56 -29.74 29.56
CA LEU A 208 -17.66 -29.28 28.51
C LEU A 208 -16.41 -28.60 29.09
N THR A 209 -16.58 -27.74 30.10
CA THR A 209 -15.44 -27.14 30.83
C THR A 209 -14.55 -28.21 31.44
N ASN A 210 -15.11 -29.23 32.11
CA ASN A 210 -14.32 -30.30 32.73
C ASN A 210 -13.64 -31.21 31.70
N LEU A 211 -14.27 -31.43 30.55
CA LEU A 211 -13.68 -32.14 29.42
C LEU A 211 -12.49 -31.35 28.84
N ILE A 212 -12.66 -30.04 28.60
CA ILE A 212 -11.60 -29.17 28.09
C ILE A 212 -10.47 -29.03 29.12
N ASN A 213 -10.79 -28.85 30.41
CA ASN A 213 -9.80 -28.72 31.48
C ASN A 213 -9.00 -30.02 31.74
N GLY A 214 -9.52 -31.18 31.31
CA GLY A 214 -8.87 -32.47 31.54
C GLY A 214 -9.27 -33.18 32.82
N ASN A 215 -10.30 -32.70 33.52
CA ASN A 215 -10.88 -33.40 34.67
C ASN A 215 -11.65 -34.65 34.23
N LEU A 216 -12.31 -34.59 33.07
CA LEU A 216 -12.95 -35.74 32.41
C LEU A 216 -12.05 -36.26 31.28
N LEU A 217 -11.77 -37.56 31.28
CA LEU A 217 -10.94 -38.24 30.27
C LEU A 217 -9.58 -37.56 30.04
N PRO A 218 -8.72 -37.39 31.07
CA PRO A 218 -7.47 -36.63 30.99
C PRO A 218 -6.53 -37.13 29.89
N PHE A 219 -6.34 -38.45 29.79
CA PHE A 219 -5.37 -39.08 28.89
C PHE A 219 -5.97 -39.71 27.63
N ALA A 220 -7.29 -39.91 27.62
CA ALA A 220 -8.01 -40.62 26.57
C ALA A 220 -8.61 -39.68 25.51
N ALA A 221 -9.05 -38.48 25.93
CA ALA A 221 -9.76 -37.55 25.04
C ALA A 221 -8.81 -36.76 24.15
N HIS A 222 -9.15 -36.69 22.86
CA HIS A 222 -8.61 -35.73 21.89
C HIS A 222 -9.76 -34.85 21.43
N ILE A 223 -9.61 -33.53 21.55
CA ILE A 223 -10.69 -32.58 21.29
C ILE A 223 -10.31 -31.72 20.10
N TRP A 224 -11.21 -31.63 19.13
CA TRP A 224 -11.12 -30.69 18.03
C TRP A 224 -12.28 -29.70 18.14
N ILE A 225 -11.96 -28.41 18.22
CA ILE A 225 -12.93 -27.32 18.38
C ILE A 225 -12.90 -26.47 17.12
N THR A 226 -14.06 -26.15 16.56
CA THR A 226 -14.17 -25.15 15.49
C THR A 226 -14.82 -23.88 16.03
N SER A 227 -14.35 -22.73 15.58
CA SER A 227 -14.90 -21.45 16.04
C SER A 227 -14.67 -20.33 15.03
N ARG A 228 -15.48 -19.27 15.10
CA ARG A 228 -15.06 -17.99 14.53
C ARG A 228 -14.02 -17.30 15.43
N PRO A 229 -13.11 -16.47 14.88
CA PRO A 229 -12.08 -15.78 15.66
C PRO A 229 -12.62 -15.04 16.89
N GLU A 230 -13.85 -14.55 16.84
CA GLU A 230 -14.49 -13.80 17.93
C GLU A 230 -14.88 -14.64 19.13
N ALA A 231 -15.05 -15.96 19.03
CA ALA A 231 -15.45 -16.77 20.18
C ALA A 231 -14.28 -17.58 20.75
N VAL A 232 -13.09 -17.49 20.14
CA VAL A 232 -11.88 -18.17 20.61
C VAL A 232 -11.54 -17.82 22.05
N HIS A 233 -11.72 -16.56 22.44
CA HIS A 233 -11.41 -16.09 23.79
C HIS A 233 -12.37 -16.61 24.87
N HIS A 234 -13.47 -17.30 24.50
CA HIS A 234 -14.29 -18.03 25.47
C HIS A 234 -13.54 -19.19 26.11
N ILE A 235 -12.46 -19.68 25.48
CA ILE A 235 -11.56 -20.70 26.03
C ILE A 235 -10.20 -20.07 26.29
N PRO A 236 -9.69 -20.08 27.52
CA PRO A 236 -8.34 -19.58 27.81
C PRO A 236 -7.27 -20.33 27.01
N LEU A 237 -6.34 -19.59 26.39
CA LEU A 237 -5.29 -20.15 25.51
C LEU A 237 -4.42 -21.22 26.18
N GLN A 238 -4.28 -21.19 27.51
CA GLN A 238 -3.53 -22.19 28.28
C GLN A 238 -4.07 -23.63 28.14
N TYR A 239 -5.33 -23.79 27.70
CA TYR A 239 -5.94 -25.10 27.47
C TYR A 239 -5.84 -25.58 26.03
N ILE A 240 -5.35 -24.75 25.11
CA ILE A 240 -5.30 -25.04 23.68
C ILE A 240 -3.86 -25.40 23.31
N ASN A 241 -3.66 -26.58 22.75
CA ASN A 241 -2.33 -27.05 22.34
C ASN A 241 -1.97 -26.57 20.93
N GLU A 242 -2.95 -26.54 20.02
CA GLU A 242 -2.74 -26.17 18.62
C GLU A 242 -3.85 -25.24 18.11
N VAL A 243 -3.47 -24.22 17.32
CA VAL A 243 -4.42 -23.33 16.65
C VAL A 243 -4.17 -23.34 15.14
N THR A 244 -5.19 -23.71 14.37
CA THR A 244 -5.18 -23.72 12.90
C THR A 244 -6.19 -22.71 12.35
N GLU A 245 -5.94 -22.19 11.15
CA GLU A 245 -6.81 -21.22 10.49
C GLU A 245 -7.24 -21.70 9.10
N ILE A 246 -8.52 -21.55 8.77
CA ILE A 246 -9.08 -21.87 7.44
C ILE A 246 -9.12 -20.61 6.58
N GLU A 247 -8.47 -20.67 5.42
CA GLU A 247 -8.34 -19.51 4.54
C GLU A 247 -9.36 -19.45 3.39
N GLY A 248 -10.16 -20.48 3.15
CA GLY A 248 -11.16 -20.47 2.07
C GLY A 248 -10.58 -20.74 0.67
N PHE A 249 -11.27 -20.26 -0.36
CA PHE A 249 -10.92 -20.53 -1.76
C PHE A 249 -9.73 -19.70 -2.26
N THR A 250 -8.75 -20.41 -2.83
CA THR A 250 -7.72 -19.81 -3.69
C THR A 250 -8.33 -19.24 -4.98
N ASP A 251 -7.63 -18.34 -5.66
CA ASP A 251 -8.13 -17.72 -6.89
C ASP A 251 -8.53 -18.73 -7.97
N SER A 252 -7.78 -19.84 -8.10
CA SER A 252 -8.13 -20.94 -9.01
C SER A 252 -9.41 -21.67 -8.57
N GLN A 253 -9.58 -21.93 -7.27
CA GLN A 253 -10.79 -22.56 -6.72
C GLN A 253 -12.02 -21.67 -6.87
N LYS A 254 -11.87 -20.34 -6.74
CA LYS A 254 -12.96 -19.38 -7.00
C LYS A 254 -13.48 -19.53 -8.42
N GLU A 255 -12.59 -19.53 -9.41
CA GLU A 255 -12.97 -19.67 -10.82
C GLU A 255 -13.61 -21.02 -11.12
N GLU A 256 -13.04 -22.10 -10.58
CA GLU A 256 -13.58 -23.44 -10.74
C GLU A 256 -15.00 -23.55 -10.18
N PHE A 257 -15.25 -22.95 -9.01
CA PHE A 257 -16.58 -22.89 -8.42
C PHE A 257 -17.58 -22.25 -9.38
N PHE A 258 -17.30 -21.05 -9.91
CA PHE A 258 -18.22 -20.36 -10.81
C PHE A 258 -18.41 -21.11 -12.14
N ARG A 259 -17.36 -21.73 -12.69
CA ARG A 259 -17.47 -22.55 -13.91
C ARG A 259 -18.35 -23.78 -13.75
N ARG A 260 -18.46 -24.33 -12.53
CA ARG A 260 -19.29 -25.50 -12.26
C ARG A 260 -20.68 -25.17 -11.71
N ALA A 261 -20.83 -24.04 -11.03
CA ALA A 261 -22.13 -23.57 -10.52
C ALA A 261 -23.03 -22.99 -11.64
N ILE A 262 -22.45 -22.56 -12.76
CA ILE A 262 -23.14 -21.89 -13.87
C ILE A 262 -23.18 -22.82 -15.08
N ILE A 263 -24.38 -23.02 -15.65
CA ILE A 263 -24.61 -24.00 -16.73
C ILE A 263 -23.89 -23.60 -18.03
N HIS A 264 -23.82 -22.30 -18.36
CA HIS A 264 -23.23 -21.80 -19.60
C HIS A 264 -21.79 -21.29 -19.38
N THR A 265 -20.83 -21.89 -20.08
CA THR A 265 -19.39 -21.58 -19.94
C THR A 265 -19.04 -20.12 -20.25
N ASP A 266 -19.65 -19.53 -21.28
CA ASP A 266 -19.38 -18.14 -21.67
C ASP A 266 -19.88 -17.15 -20.62
N GLN A 267 -21.03 -17.45 -19.99
CA GLN A 267 -21.57 -16.66 -18.88
C GLN A 267 -20.69 -16.77 -17.63
N ALA A 268 -20.21 -17.97 -17.32
CA ALA A 268 -19.30 -18.18 -16.20
C ALA A 268 -18.00 -17.38 -16.37
N ASN A 269 -17.42 -17.38 -17.57
CA ASN A 269 -16.21 -16.63 -17.87
C ASN A 269 -16.44 -15.11 -17.85
N ALA A 270 -17.58 -14.63 -18.36
CA ALA A 270 -17.95 -13.21 -18.28
C ALA A 270 -18.11 -12.74 -16.82
N ILE A 271 -18.78 -13.53 -15.98
CA ILE A 271 -18.92 -13.26 -14.55
C ILE A 271 -17.56 -13.28 -13.85
N ILE A 272 -16.71 -14.28 -14.09
CA ILE A 272 -15.36 -14.35 -13.52
C ILE A 272 -14.52 -13.12 -13.91
N HIS A 273 -14.55 -12.73 -15.18
CA HIS A 273 -13.85 -11.55 -15.68
C HIS A 273 -14.36 -10.27 -14.98
N HIS A 274 -15.69 -10.15 -14.85
CA HIS A 274 -16.32 -9.02 -14.18
C HIS A 274 -15.98 -8.96 -12.67
N LEU A 275 -15.98 -10.10 -11.98
CA LEU A 275 -15.59 -10.19 -10.56
C LEU A 275 -14.14 -9.73 -10.35
N LYS A 276 -13.22 -10.09 -11.24
CA LYS A 276 -11.81 -9.67 -11.16
C LYS A 276 -11.60 -8.16 -11.29
N TYR A 277 -12.54 -7.44 -11.90
CA TYR A 277 -12.48 -5.99 -12.03
C TYR A 277 -12.70 -5.28 -10.68
N SER A 278 -13.60 -5.80 -9.84
CA SER A 278 -13.83 -5.30 -8.47
C SER A 278 -12.98 -6.06 -7.45
N LYS A 279 -11.79 -5.54 -7.15
CA LYS A 279 -10.83 -6.18 -6.23
C LYS A 279 -11.43 -6.47 -4.84
N SER A 280 -12.25 -5.57 -4.31
CA SER A 280 -12.91 -5.71 -3.00
C SER A 280 -13.86 -6.90 -2.96
N PHE A 281 -14.65 -7.08 -4.03
CA PHE A 281 -15.63 -8.15 -4.14
C PHE A 281 -15.01 -9.50 -4.49
N TYR A 282 -13.97 -9.51 -5.33
CA TYR A 282 -13.20 -10.73 -5.65
C TYR A 282 -12.48 -11.33 -4.43
N VAL A 283 -12.07 -10.47 -3.49
CA VAL A 283 -11.51 -10.88 -2.19
C VAL A 283 -12.58 -11.57 -1.34
N LEU A 284 -13.81 -11.04 -1.28
CA LEU A 284 -14.90 -11.68 -0.53
C LEU A 284 -15.31 -13.05 -1.09
N CYS A 285 -15.13 -13.28 -2.40
CA CYS A 285 -15.31 -14.59 -3.02
C CYS A 285 -14.31 -15.65 -2.53
N GLN A 286 -13.36 -15.31 -1.66
CA GLN A 286 -12.60 -16.31 -0.91
C GLN A 286 -13.48 -17.11 0.05
N ILE A 287 -14.63 -16.56 0.46
CA ILE A 287 -15.63 -17.24 1.28
C ILE A 287 -16.60 -18.02 0.37
N PRO A 288 -16.66 -19.35 0.44
CA PRO A 288 -17.46 -20.17 -0.48
C PRO A 288 -18.97 -19.84 -0.51
N ILE A 289 -19.56 -19.48 0.63
CA ILE A 289 -20.99 -19.12 0.67
C ILE A 289 -21.26 -17.82 -0.10
N ILE A 290 -20.32 -16.87 -0.11
CA ILE A 290 -20.44 -15.64 -0.89
C ILE A 290 -20.45 -16.00 -2.38
N CYS A 291 -19.56 -16.88 -2.84
CA CYS A 291 -19.61 -17.37 -4.22
C CYS A 291 -20.97 -17.99 -4.59
N SER A 292 -21.55 -18.77 -3.66
CA SER A 292 -22.86 -19.40 -3.87
C SER A 292 -23.99 -18.38 -4.02
N ILE A 293 -23.99 -17.34 -3.18
CA ILE A 293 -24.96 -16.24 -3.25
C ILE A 293 -24.72 -15.43 -4.54
N SER A 294 -23.48 -15.07 -4.84
CA SER A 294 -23.10 -14.31 -6.04
C SER A 294 -23.50 -15.05 -7.33
N ALA A 295 -23.24 -16.36 -7.42
CA ALA A 295 -23.67 -17.17 -8.54
C ALA A 295 -25.21 -17.16 -8.69
N SER A 296 -25.95 -17.27 -7.58
CA SER A 296 -27.41 -17.26 -7.61
C SER A 296 -28.02 -15.92 -8.05
N VAL A 297 -27.39 -14.80 -7.68
CA VAL A 297 -27.84 -13.44 -8.03
C VAL A 297 -27.45 -13.08 -9.47
N LEU A 298 -26.17 -13.24 -9.83
CA LEU A 298 -25.61 -12.80 -11.10
C LEU A 298 -26.17 -13.59 -12.30
N VAL A 299 -26.39 -14.91 -12.15
CA VAL A 299 -26.97 -15.75 -13.21
C VAL A 299 -28.38 -15.31 -13.60
N ARG A 300 -29.19 -14.83 -12.63
CA ARG A 300 -30.56 -14.38 -12.91
C ARG A 300 -30.64 -12.96 -13.48
N GLN A 301 -29.70 -12.08 -13.15
CA GLN A 301 -29.72 -10.70 -13.65
C GLN A 301 -29.22 -10.56 -15.09
N THR A 302 -28.24 -11.37 -15.51
CA THR A 302 -27.83 -11.45 -16.91
C THR A 302 -28.99 -11.83 -17.85
N TRP A 303 -30.06 -12.42 -17.32
CA TRP A 303 -31.27 -12.78 -18.06
C TRP A 303 -32.31 -11.65 -18.20
N LEU A 304 -32.30 -10.61 -17.37
CA LEU A 304 -33.44 -9.68 -17.25
C LEU A 304 -33.21 -8.25 -17.76
N SER A 305 -31.98 -7.71 -17.74
CA SER A 305 -31.80 -6.25 -17.92
C SER A 305 -30.86 -5.78 -19.03
N GLY A 306 -29.98 -6.63 -19.59
CA GLY A 306 -29.03 -6.20 -20.63
C GLY A 306 -28.16 -4.99 -20.27
N LYS A 307 -28.09 -4.60 -18.98
CA LYS A 307 -27.31 -3.47 -18.46
C LYS A 307 -25.99 -3.97 -17.89
N GLU A 308 -24.91 -3.21 -18.15
CA GLU A 308 -23.64 -3.36 -17.44
C GLU A 308 -23.86 -3.09 -15.94
N TYR A 309 -23.49 -4.05 -15.12
CA TYR A 309 -23.55 -3.97 -13.65
C TYR A 309 -22.35 -3.14 -13.16
N ASP A 310 -22.55 -2.25 -12.18
CA ASP A 310 -21.47 -1.53 -11.50
C ASP A 310 -21.11 -2.25 -10.18
N PRO A 311 -19.97 -2.98 -10.12
CA PRO A 311 -19.61 -3.90 -9.05
C PRO A 311 -18.92 -3.24 -7.84
N GLY A 312 -19.01 -1.91 -7.67
CA GLY A 312 -18.26 -1.16 -6.67
C GLY A 312 -18.65 -1.42 -5.20
N ALA A 313 -19.91 -1.77 -4.91
CA ALA A 313 -20.43 -1.86 -3.55
C ALA A 313 -21.05 -3.24 -3.23
N LEU A 314 -20.86 -3.70 -1.98
CA LEU A 314 -21.42 -4.96 -1.48
C LEU A 314 -22.95 -4.93 -1.41
N THR A 315 -23.53 -3.76 -1.11
CA THR A 315 -24.96 -3.57 -0.83
C THR A 315 -25.87 -3.83 -2.05
N PRO A 316 -25.57 -3.35 -3.27
CA PRO A 316 -26.31 -3.68 -4.49
C PRO A 316 -26.62 -5.18 -4.66
N MET A 317 -25.63 -6.05 -4.41
CA MET A 317 -25.82 -7.50 -4.51
C MET A 317 -26.89 -8.03 -3.53
N TYR A 318 -26.95 -7.50 -2.30
CA TYR A 318 -27.93 -7.92 -1.30
C TYR A 318 -29.31 -7.26 -1.52
N THR A 319 -29.36 -6.03 -2.04
CA THR A 319 -30.63 -5.43 -2.48
C THR A 319 -31.23 -6.18 -3.66
N ASP A 320 -30.39 -6.69 -4.57
CA ASP A 320 -30.82 -7.53 -5.68
C ASP A 320 -31.30 -8.90 -5.20
N LEU A 321 -30.62 -9.49 -4.22
CA LEU A 321 -31.08 -10.70 -3.53
C LEU A 321 -32.49 -10.52 -2.93
N LEU A 322 -32.79 -9.34 -2.36
CA LEU A 322 -34.11 -9.01 -1.86
C LEU A 322 -35.14 -8.83 -2.98
N ALA A 323 -34.79 -8.16 -4.07
CA ALA A 323 -35.68 -7.98 -5.22
C ALA A 323 -36.10 -9.34 -5.81
N LEU A 324 -35.18 -10.31 -5.83
CA LEU A 324 -35.47 -11.70 -6.22
C LEU A 324 -36.45 -12.42 -5.28
N LEU A 325 -36.49 -12.05 -3.99
CA LEU A 325 -37.51 -12.55 -3.06
C LEU A 325 -38.86 -11.85 -3.24
N GLN A 326 -38.85 -10.55 -3.50
CA GLN A 326 -40.06 -9.72 -3.60
C GLN A 326 -40.92 -10.04 -4.81
N THR A 327 -40.34 -10.64 -5.85
CA THR A 327 -41.04 -11.04 -7.09
C THR A 327 -41.76 -12.39 -7.00
N ARG A 328 -41.66 -13.12 -5.89
CA ARG A 328 -42.28 -14.46 -5.73
C ARG A 328 -43.76 -14.41 -5.31
N ASP A 329 -44.08 -13.80 -4.16
CA ASP A 329 -45.45 -13.73 -3.62
C ASP A 329 -45.55 -12.76 -2.41
N GLN A 330 -46.78 -12.35 -2.04
CA GLN A 330 -47.04 -11.42 -0.91
C GLN A 330 -46.70 -12.02 0.47
N ASN A 331 -46.74 -13.34 0.65
CA ASN A 331 -46.42 -13.96 1.94
C ASN A 331 -44.91 -13.94 2.19
N THR A 332 -44.10 -14.19 1.15
CA THR A 332 -42.63 -14.05 1.17
C THR A 332 -42.20 -12.64 1.55
N GLN A 333 -42.89 -11.60 1.08
CA GLN A 333 -42.61 -10.20 1.45
C GLN A 333 -42.89 -9.92 2.93
N LYS A 334 -44.02 -10.39 3.47
CA LYS A 334 -44.35 -10.26 4.90
C LYS A 334 -43.35 -11.01 5.77
N MET A 335 -42.94 -12.21 5.34
CA MET A 335 -41.96 -13.01 6.05
C MET A 335 -40.58 -12.35 6.08
N ALA A 336 -40.14 -11.71 4.99
CA ALA A 336 -38.89 -10.97 4.95
C ALA A 336 -38.83 -9.84 6.00
N ILE A 337 -39.96 -9.16 6.26
CA ILE A 337 -40.07 -8.13 7.31
C ILE A 337 -39.93 -8.74 8.70
N LYS A 338 -40.65 -9.85 8.98
CA LYS A 338 -40.55 -10.55 10.27
C LYS A 338 -39.14 -11.08 10.52
N LEU A 339 -38.48 -11.62 9.48
CA LEU A 339 -37.09 -12.08 9.55
C LEU A 339 -36.12 -10.93 9.81
N GLY A 340 -36.39 -9.72 9.28
CA GLY A 340 -35.62 -8.53 9.61
C GLY A 340 -35.66 -8.15 11.09
N GLU A 341 -36.84 -8.26 11.71
CA GLU A 341 -36.99 -8.06 13.17
C GLU A 341 -36.19 -9.09 13.96
N LEU A 342 -36.32 -10.37 13.59
CA LEU A 342 -35.57 -11.47 14.18
C LEU A 342 -34.06 -11.24 14.04
N ALA A 343 -33.60 -10.86 12.85
CA ALA A 343 -32.20 -10.59 12.55
C ALA A 343 -31.64 -9.49 13.46
N PHE A 344 -32.33 -8.34 13.57
CA PHE A 344 -31.87 -7.22 14.39
C PHE A 344 -31.84 -7.56 15.88
N LYS A 345 -32.93 -8.12 16.44
CA LYS A 345 -33.00 -8.51 17.85
C LYS A 345 -31.90 -9.50 18.22
N GLN A 346 -31.65 -10.49 17.37
CA GLN A 346 -30.66 -11.52 17.63
C GLN A 346 -29.23 -11.05 17.36
N LEU A 347 -29.01 -10.13 16.42
CA LEU A 347 -27.71 -9.49 16.18
C LEU A 347 -27.26 -8.70 17.40
N VAL A 348 -28.16 -7.91 18.02
CA VAL A 348 -27.89 -7.17 19.27
C VAL A 348 -27.60 -8.12 20.44
N LYS A 349 -28.31 -9.26 20.52
CA LYS A 349 -28.04 -10.33 21.51
C LYS A 349 -26.73 -11.11 21.21
N GLY A 350 -26.19 -11.00 20.00
CA GLY A 350 -24.97 -11.68 19.56
C GLY A 350 -25.18 -13.15 19.15
N ASN A 351 -26.41 -13.54 18.81
CA ASN A 351 -26.78 -14.91 18.43
C ASN A 351 -26.80 -15.08 16.90
N THR A 352 -26.27 -16.20 16.40
CA THR A 352 -26.28 -16.59 14.97
C THR A 352 -27.20 -17.76 14.65
N VAL A 353 -27.56 -18.53 15.68
CA VAL A 353 -28.49 -19.68 15.60
C VAL A 353 -29.71 -19.34 16.42
N PHE A 354 -30.91 -19.75 16.00
CA PHE A 354 -32.21 -19.43 16.59
C PHE A 354 -33.03 -20.69 16.86
N TYR A 355 -33.89 -20.60 17.87
CA TYR A 355 -34.80 -21.66 18.29
C TYR A 355 -36.25 -21.19 18.21
N GLU A 356 -37.18 -22.11 18.38
CA GLU A 356 -38.62 -21.83 18.35
C GLU A 356 -39.04 -20.66 19.28
N GLU A 357 -38.44 -20.56 20.46
CA GLU A 357 -38.70 -19.46 21.41
C GLU A 357 -38.35 -18.08 20.80
N ASP A 358 -37.26 -18.00 20.02
CA ASP A 358 -36.80 -16.77 19.37
C ASP A 358 -37.71 -16.35 18.20
N LEU A 359 -38.20 -17.33 17.43
CA LEU A 359 -39.14 -17.09 16.33
C LEU A 359 -40.49 -16.58 16.85
N ARG A 360 -40.97 -17.16 17.96
CA ARG A 360 -42.21 -16.72 18.62
C ARG A 360 -42.11 -15.28 19.13
N GLU A 361 -40.95 -14.84 19.62
CA GLU A 361 -40.70 -13.45 20.05
C GLU A 361 -40.87 -12.43 18.91
N CYS A 362 -40.79 -12.89 17.65
CA CYS A 362 -40.95 -12.07 16.44
C CYS A 362 -42.24 -12.39 15.67
N ASN A 363 -43.21 -13.05 16.31
CA ASN A 363 -44.49 -13.45 15.70
C ASN A 363 -44.34 -14.32 14.43
N ILE A 364 -43.30 -15.16 14.38
CA ILE A 364 -43.07 -16.16 13.35
C ILE A 364 -43.47 -17.53 13.91
N ASN A 365 -44.42 -18.20 13.28
CA ASN A 365 -44.74 -19.59 13.65
C ASN A 365 -43.71 -20.56 13.02
N CYS A 366 -43.55 -21.76 13.58
CA CYS A 366 -42.57 -22.72 13.07
C CYS A 366 -42.85 -23.18 11.63
N ASP A 367 -44.12 -23.29 11.23
CA ASP A 367 -44.50 -23.74 9.89
C ASP A 367 -44.16 -22.69 8.83
N GLU A 368 -44.42 -21.40 9.10
CA GLU A 368 -44.01 -20.23 8.30
C GLU A 368 -42.48 -20.20 8.13
N GLY A 369 -41.75 -20.40 9.24
CA GLY A 369 -40.29 -20.49 9.23
C GLY A 369 -39.78 -21.65 8.37
N SER A 370 -40.42 -22.81 8.48
CA SER A 370 -40.04 -24.03 7.75
C SER A 370 -40.37 -23.95 6.26
N GLU A 371 -41.48 -23.30 5.91
CA GLU A 371 -41.87 -23.05 4.51
C GLU A 371 -40.86 -22.10 3.83
N PHE A 372 -40.50 -21.02 4.50
CA PHE A 372 -39.50 -20.08 3.98
C PHE A 372 -38.10 -20.69 3.89
N ALA A 373 -37.72 -21.58 4.82
CA ALA A 373 -36.43 -22.27 4.79
C ALA A 373 -36.22 -23.18 3.56
N LYS A 374 -37.31 -23.56 2.87
CA LYS A 374 -37.28 -24.35 1.63
C LYS A 374 -36.99 -23.51 0.38
N VAL A 375 -36.92 -22.18 0.51
CA VAL A 375 -36.54 -21.30 -0.61
C VAL A 375 -35.16 -21.72 -1.12
N SER A 376 -35.03 -21.84 -2.45
CA SER A 376 -33.82 -22.33 -3.13
C SER A 376 -32.56 -21.54 -2.80
N ILE A 377 -32.71 -20.25 -2.47
CA ILE A 377 -31.59 -19.37 -2.12
C ILE A 377 -31.35 -19.48 -0.60
N PRO A 378 -30.10 -19.74 -0.14
CA PRO A 378 -29.78 -20.01 1.26
C PRO A 378 -29.84 -18.75 2.14
N ILE A 379 -31.00 -18.11 2.27
CA ILE A 379 -31.18 -16.91 3.08
C ILE A 379 -31.45 -17.30 4.52
N PHE A 380 -32.42 -18.19 4.71
CA PHE A 380 -32.83 -18.73 6.00
C PHE A 380 -32.90 -20.24 5.87
N ARG A 381 -32.35 -20.97 6.86
CA ARG A 381 -32.23 -22.43 6.83
C ARG A 381 -32.78 -23.04 8.10
N GLU A 382 -33.24 -24.28 7.96
CA GLU A 382 -33.72 -25.12 9.03
C GLU A 382 -32.85 -26.38 9.08
N ASP A 383 -32.43 -26.74 10.28
CA ASP A 383 -31.80 -28.02 10.60
C ASP A 383 -32.60 -28.73 11.69
N ILE A 384 -32.59 -30.07 11.65
CA ILE A 384 -33.29 -30.91 12.63
C ILE A 384 -32.24 -31.42 13.61
N GLY A 385 -32.19 -30.79 14.78
CA GLY A 385 -31.25 -31.14 15.84
C GLY A 385 -31.73 -32.32 16.70
N LEU A 386 -31.08 -32.48 17.85
CA LEU A 386 -31.45 -33.46 18.88
C LEU A 386 -32.96 -33.48 19.16
N GLN A 387 -33.50 -34.70 19.33
CA GLN A 387 -34.90 -34.94 19.70
C GLN A 387 -35.93 -34.34 18.72
N GLN A 388 -35.59 -34.22 17.43
CA GLN A 388 -36.45 -33.64 16.39
C GLN A 388 -36.80 -32.16 16.63
N LYS A 389 -35.98 -31.45 17.42
CA LYS A 389 -36.16 -30.01 17.61
C LYS A 389 -35.56 -29.23 16.43
N LYS A 390 -36.33 -28.27 15.94
CA LYS A 390 -35.93 -27.41 14.82
C LYS A 390 -34.95 -26.34 15.29
N ILE A 391 -33.90 -26.15 14.49
CA ILE A 391 -32.87 -25.14 14.68
C ILE A 391 -32.87 -24.27 13.42
N TYR A 392 -32.93 -22.96 13.59
CA TYR A 392 -32.97 -22.01 12.48
C TYR A 392 -31.72 -21.14 12.44
N TYR A 393 -31.28 -20.73 11.26
CA TYR A 393 -30.14 -19.82 11.10
C TYR A 393 -30.20 -19.10 9.76
N PHE A 394 -29.56 -17.93 9.65
CA PHE A 394 -29.32 -17.31 8.35
C PHE A 394 -28.19 -18.04 7.63
N GLY A 395 -28.30 -18.23 6.32
CA GLY A 395 -27.28 -18.98 5.56
C GLY A 395 -25.88 -18.34 5.61
N HIS A 396 -25.81 -17.04 5.92
CA HIS A 396 -24.56 -16.37 6.29
C HIS A 396 -24.83 -15.20 7.25
N THR A 397 -23.84 -14.84 8.09
CA THR A 397 -23.97 -13.71 9.02
C THR A 397 -24.20 -12.38 8.29
N THR A 398 -23.55 -12.17 7.15
CA THR A 398 -23.77 -10.96 6.32
C THR A 398 -25.23 -10.79 5.88
N ILE A 399 -25.96 -11.89 5.70
CA ILE A 399 -27.41 -11.86 5.39
C ILE A 399 -28.18 -11.39 6.62
N GLN A 400 -27.83 -11.89 7.81
CA GLN A 400 -28.42 -11.40 9.06
C GLN A 400 -28.17 -9.90 9.26
N ASP A 401 -26.94 -9.42 9.06
CA ASP A 401 -26.59 -8.00 9.12
C ASP A 401 -27.43 -7.16 8.14
N PHE A 402 -27.58 -7.63 6.90
CA PHE A 402 -28.37 -6.96 5.88
C PHE A 402 -29.88 -6.90 6.23
N PHE A 403 -30.46 -8.02 6.68
CA PHE A 403 -31.87 -8.07 7.10
C PHE A 403 -32.15 -7.20 8.33
N ALA A 404 -31.19 -7.16 9.28
CA ALA A 404 -31.25 -6.27 10.43
C ALA A 404 -31.23 -4.79 9.98
N ALA A 405 -30.34 -4.42 9.06
CA ALA A 405 -30.24 -3.07 8.52
C ALA A 405 -31.53 -2.62 7.82
N MET A 406 -32.11 -3.49 6.99
CA MET A 406 -33.39 -3.22 6.32
C MET A 406 -34.54 -2.97 7.30
N TRP A 407 -34.67 -3.82 8.32
CA TRP A 407 -35.71 -3.66 9.32
C TRP A 407 -35.53 -2.37 10.09
N PHE A 408 -34.29 -2.09 10.55
CA PHE A 408 -33.98 -0.87 11.27
C PHE A 408 -34.33 0.38 10.45
N ASN A 409 -33.95 0.42 9.16
CA ASN A 409 -34.28 1.53 8.26
C ASN A 409 -35.80 1.76 8.11
N ARG A 410 -36.61 0.69 8.09
CA ARG A 410 -38.08 0.78 7.94
C ARG A 410 -38.82 1.11 9.23
N SER A 411 -38.25 0.73 10.38
CA SER A 411 -38.87 0.93 11.70
C SER A 411 -38.69 2.34 12.26
N CYS A 412 -37.91 3.20 11.59
CA CYS A 412 -37.57 4.53 12.08
C CYS A 412 -38.56 5.61 11.58
N ASN A 413 -39.06 6.43 12.50
CA ASN A 413 -39.94 7.58 12.19
C ASN A 413 -39.15 8.86 11.82
N SER A 414 -37.87 8.97 12.25
CA SER A 414 -36.93 10.06 11.92
C SER A 414 -35.61 9.42 11.47
N LEU A 415 -35.16 9.68 10.25
CA LEU A 415 -34.03 8.93 9.66
C LEU A 415 -32.69 9.32 10.32
N ASP A 416 -32.38 10.61 10.48
CA ASP A 416 -31.03 11.07 10.85
C ASP A 416 -30.63 10.86 12.31
N GLU A 417 -31.57 11.05 13.24
CA GLU A 417 -31.31 10.78 14.66
C GLU A 417 -31.02 9.29 14.89
N ASN A 418 -31.73 8.43 14.15
CA ASN A 418 -31.56 6.98 14.24
C ASN A 418 -30.31 6.48 13.51
N LEU A 419 -29.89 7.10 12.41
CA LEU A 419 -28.61 6.79 11.76
C LEU A 419 -27.42 7.18 12.64
N ARG A 420 -27.47 8.35 13.30
CA ARG A 420 -26.45 8.74 14.30
C ARG A 420 -26.41 7.79 15.49
N ASN A 421 -27.58 7.39 15.99
CA ASN A 421 -27.67 6.37 17.04
C ASN A 421 -27.07 5.02 16.58
N ALA A 422 -27.29 4.62 15.33
CA ALA A 422 -26.69 3.40 14.78
C ALA A 422 -25.15 3.50 14.68
N VAL A 423 -24.62 4.67 14.31
CA VAL A 423 -23.17 4.95 14.35
C VAL A 423 -22.63 4.79 15.77
N ASP A 424 -23.29 5.38 16.76
CA ASP A 424 -22.86 5.28 18.17
C ASP A 424 -23.00 3.85 18.72
N MET A 425 -24.07 3.13 18.36
CA MET A 425 -24.22 1.71 18.69
C MET A 425 -23.07 0.87 18.13
N ALA A 426 -22.67 1.13 16.88
CA ALA A 426 -21.54 0.43 16.26
C ALA A 426 -20.21 0.76 16.95
N LEU A 427 -19.97 2.03 17.29
CA LEU A 427 -18.77 2.44 18.01
C LEU A 427 -18.70 1.89 19.45
N GLN A 428 -19.85 1.74 20.13
CA GLN A 428 -19.93 1.14 21.47
C GLN A 428 -19.88 -0.40 21.45
N SER A 429 -20.14 -1.02 20.29
CA SER A 429 -20.15 -2.47 20.13
C SER A 429 -18.76 -3.05 20.38
N LYS A 430 -18.66 -3.95 21.36
CA LYS A 430 -17.43 -4.70 21.61
C LYS A 430 -17.10 -5.56 20.39
N ASN A 431 -15.87 -5.43 19.93
CA ASN A 431 -15.27 -6.19 18.84
C ASN A 431 -15.84 -5.90 17.43
N GLY A 432 -16.89 -5.08 17.26
CA GLY A 432 -17.30 -4.55 15.94
C GLY A 432 -18.58 -5.07 15.34
N LYS A 433 -19.45 -5.70 16.14
CA LYS A 433 -20.47 -6.63 15.60
C LYS A 433 -21.47 -5.97 14.68
N LEU A 434 -21.56 -4.64 14.76
CA LEU A 434 -22.52 -3.81 14.06
C LEU A 434 -21.88 -3.03 12.91
N ASP A 435 -20.58 -3.21 12.63
CA ASP A 435 -19.87 -2.44 11.59
C ASP A 435 -20.46 -2.70 10.19
N LEU A 436 -20.75 -3.96 9.88
CA LEU A 436 -21.34 -4.35 8.58
C LEU A 436 -22.83 -3.98 8.51
N PHE A 437 -23.57 -4.21 9.61
CA PHE A 437 -24.93 -3.69 9.77
C PHE A 437 -25.00 -2.19 9.49
N LEU A 438 -24.08 -1.40 10.06
CA LEU A 438 -24.02 0.06 9.86
C LEU A 438 -23.74 0.40 8.39
N ARG A 439 -22.79 -0.30 7.76
CA ARG A 439 -22.47 -0.10 6.34
C ARG A 439 -23.68 -0.38 5.44
N PHE A 440 -24.38 -1.51 5.65
CA PHE A 440 -25.60 -1.81 4.92
C PHE A 440 -26.70 -0.80 5.18
N LEU A 441 -26.89 -0.38 6.44
CA LEU A 441 -27.92 0.58 6.82
C LEU A 441 -27.74 1.90 6.06
N LEU A 442 -26.53 2.49 6.10
CA LEU A 442 -26.24 3.76 5.45
C LEU A 442 -26.39 3.67 3.92
N SER A 443 -25.93 2.59 3.32
CA SER A 443 -26.06 2.35 1.88
C SER A 443 -27.54 2.20 1.44
N ILE A 444 -28.34 1.46 2.21
CA ILE A 444 -29.80 1.34 1.96
C ILE A 444 -30.49 2.70 2.13
N SER A 445 -30.16 3.45 3.18
CA SER A 445 -30.73 4.78 3.43
C SER A 445 -30.42 5.77 2.29
N GLN A 446 -29.18 5.73 1.76
CA GLN A 446 -28.78 6.52 0.58
C GLN A 446 -29.62 6.18 -0.65
N SER A 447 -29.76 4.88 -0.97
CA SER A 447 -30.56 4.45 -2.14
C SER A 447 -32.04 4.83 -2.02
N PHE A 448 -32.60 4.74 -0.80
CA PHE A 448 -33.98 5.11 -0.51
C PHE A 448 -34.20 6.61 -0.72
N ILE A 449 -33.30 7.46 -0.20
CA ILE A 449 -33.39 8.91 -0.36
C ILE A 449 -33.22 9.31 -1.82
N GLN A 450 -32.28 8.70 -2.54
CA GLN A 450 -32.08 8.97 -3.98
C GLN A 450 -33.35 8.64 -4.78
N SER A 451 -34.02 7.52 -4.49
CA SER A 451 -35.29 7.17 -5.15
C SER A 451 -36.43 8.16 -4.88
N ILE A 452 -36.46 8.77 -3.69
CA ILE A 452 -37.44 9.80 -3.31
C ILE A 452 -37.12 11.14 -3.99
N ALA A 453 -35.84 11.49 -4.08
CA ALA A 453 -35.37 12.69 -4.79
C ALA A 453 -35.70 12.61 -6.30
N GLU A 454 -35.48 11.45 -6.92
CA GLU A 454 -35.87 11.16 -8.31
C GLU A 454 -37.39 11.26 -8.53
N ALA A 455 -38.19 10.98 -7.48
CA ALA A 455 -39.65 11.16 -7.48
C ALA A 455 -40.12 12.61 -7.22
N GLY A 456 -39.21 13.58 -7.11
CA GLY A 456 -39.53 15.01 -7.03
C GLY A 456 -39.75 15.57 -5.62
N TYR A 457 -39.36 14.85 -4.57
CA TYR A 457 -39.45 15.32 -3.18
C TYR A 457 -38.09 15.82 -2.65
N ASN A 458 -38.06 17.01 -2.05
CA ASN A 458 -36.86 17.58 -1.43
C ASN A 458 -36.43 16.74 -0.21
N SER A 459 -35.36 15.96 -0.35
CA SER A 459 -34.83 15.09 0.71
C SER A 459 -33.32 15.29 0.98
N SER A 460 -32.65 16.21 0.27
CA SER A 460 -31.18 16.33 0.24
C SER A 460 -30.53 16.78 1.54
N GLU A 461 -31.26 17.35 2.50
CA GLU A 461 -30.67 17.85 3.76
C GLU A 461 -30.40 16.74 4.80
N THR A 462 -31.09 15.60 4.72
CA THR A 462 -31.08 14.59 5.80
C THR A 462 -29.72 13.90 5.99
N LEU A 463 -29.18 13.25 4.96
CA LEU A 463 -27.92 12.49 5.09
C LEU A 463 -26.67 13.34 5.31
N THR A 464 -26.71 14.64 5.00
CA THR A 464 -25.57 15.55 5.13
C THR A 464 -25.11 15.65 6.59
N GLU A 465 -26.05 15.71 7.55
CA GLU A 465 -25.71 15.73 8.98
C GLU A 465 -25.06 14.42 9.44
N THR A 466 -25.49 13.29 8.88
CA THR A 466 -24.93 11.96 9.18
C THR A 466 -23.51 11.83 8.63
N VAL A 467 -23.27 12.31 7.40
CA VAL A 467 -21.92 12.37 6.78
C VAL A 467 -20.97 13.20 7.66
N GLU A 468 -21.37 14.40 8.04
CA GLU A 468 -20.56 15.27 8.89
C GLU A 468 -20.34 14.69 10.30
N TYR A 469 -21.32 13.96 10.84
CA TYR A 469 -21.18 13.24 12.09
C TYR A 469 -20.13 12.12 12.01
N ILE A 470 -20.16 11.32 10.94
CA ILE A 470 -19.18 10.24 10.72
C ILE A 470 -17.78 10.83 10.54
N LYS A 471 -17.61 11.88 9.73
CA LYS A 471 -16.32 12.58 9.57
C LYS A 471 -15.78 13.07 10.91
N LYS A 472 -16.63 13.66 11.74
CA LYS A 472 -16.27 14.08 13.11
C LYS A 472 -15.79 12.89 13.95
N LYS A 473 -16.51 11.77 13.96
CA LYS A 473 -16.12 10.57 14.73
C LYS A 473 -14.81 9.96 14.27
N VAL A 474 -14.56 9.91 12.96
CA VAL A 474 -13.26 9.49 12.40
C VAL A 474 -12.15 10.41 12.90
N MET A 475 -12.35 11.72 12.79
CA MET A 475 -11.34 12.69 13.19
C MET A 475 -11.15 12.80 14.70
N GLU A 476 -12.11 12.40 15.53
CA GLU A 476 -11.94 12.32 17.00
C GLU A 476 -10.99 11.19 17.42
N ASN A 477 -10.95 10.07 16.67
CA ASN A 477 -10.08 8.92 16.96
C ASN A 477 -9.61 8.19 15.69
N PRO A 478 -8.71 8.79 14.88
CA PRO A 478 -8.35 8.25 13.57
C PRO A 478 -7.54 6.96 13.66
N ALA A 479 -6.78 6.76 14.75
CA ALA A 479 -6.02 5.54 15.00
C ALA A 479 -6.90 4.34 15.40
N SER A 480 -8.21 4.53 15.56
CA SER A 480 -9.14 3.46 15.91
C SER A 480 -9.14 2.34 14.85
N PRO A 481 -9.21 1.06 15.27
CA PRO A 481 -9.46 -0.04 14.35
C PRO A 481 -10.76 0.10 13.54
N ARG A 482 -11.69 0.95 14.00
CA ARG A 482 -12.99 1.23 13.35
C ARG A 482 -12.92 2.28 12.25
N THR A 483 -11.83 3.05 12.17
CA THR A 483 -11.70 4.16 11.22
C THR A 483 -11.93 3.70 9.79
N LEU A 484 -11.34 2.57 9.40
CA LEU A 484 -11.51 2.02 8.06
C LEU A 484 -12.97 1.66 7.76
N ASN A 485 -13.72 1.15 8.73
CA ASN A 485 -15.13 0.86 8.54
C ASN A 485 -15.95 2.15 8.33
N LEU A 486 -15.69 3.18 9.14
CA LEU A 486 -16.36 4.47 9.00
C LEU A 486 -16.01 5.18 7.68
N LEU A 487 -14.78 5.05 7.19
CA LEU A 487 -14.39 5.53 5.86
C LEU A 487 -15.18 4.79 4.76
N ASN A 488 -15.26 3.46 4.82
CA ASN A 488 -16.10 2.70 3.89
C ASN A 488 -17.58 3.12 3.99
N CYS A 489 -18.09 3.44 5.18
CA CYS A 489 -19.44 3.97 5.35
C CYS A 489 -19.63 5.33 4.66
N LEU A 490 -18.63 6.23 4.69
CA LEU A 490 -18.65 7.49 3.94
C LEU A 490 -18.66 7.22 2.44
N THR A 491 -17.85 6.25 1.96
CA THR A 491 -17.85 5.85 0.55
C THR A 491 -19.22 5.35 0.09
N GLU A 492 -19.93 4.56 0.91
CA GLU A 492 -21.29 4.09 0.60
C GLU A 492 -22.33 5.23 0.58
N LEU A 493 -22.09 6.31 1.32
CA LEU A 493 -22.88 7.55 1.25
C LEU A 493 -22.46 8.45 0.08
N GLY A 494 -21.50 8.04 -0.73
CA GLY A 494 -20.97 8.81 -1.86
C GLY A 494 -19.99 9.92 -1.47
N ASP A 495 -19.50 9.95 -0.21
CA ASP A 495 -18.52 10.93 0.26
C ASP A 495 -17.11 10.32 0.31
N SER A 496 -16.21 10.87 -0.49
CA SER A 496 -14.77 10.54 -0.48
C SER A 496 -13.91 11.72 -0.02
N SER A 497 -14.52 12.79 0.50
CA SER A 497 -13.84 14.04 0.81
C SER A 497 -12.75 13.85 1.88
N LEU A 498 -13.03 13.07 2.92
CA LEU A 498 -12.08 12.83 4.01
C LEU A 498 -10.88 11.98 3.56
N GLU A 499 -11.08 11.06 2.61
CA GLU A 499 -10.00 10.28 2.00
C GLU A 499 -9.12 11.17 1.12
N ILE A 500 -9.74 12.00 0.27
CA ILE A 500 -9.06 12.99 -0.57
C ILE A 500 -8.23 13.94 0.31
N ASP A 501 -8.80 14.41 1.42
CA ASP A 501 -8.13 15.28 2.38
C ASP A 501 -6.95 14.59 3.06
N GLY A 502 -7.11 13.32 3.48
CA GLY A 502 -6.01 12.52 4.04
C GLY A 502 -4.87 12.30 3.03
N VAL A 503 -5.19 12.04 1.77
CA VAL A 503 -4.21 11.91 0.67
C VAL A 503 -3.58 13.26 0.33
N SER A 504 -4.32 14.35 0.39
CA SER A 504 -3.80 15.71 0.22
C SER A 504 -2.82 16.07 1.34
N PHE A 505 -3.12 15.71 2.58
CA PHE A 505 -2.21 15.86 3.71
C PHE A 505 -0.93 15.04 3.53
N LEU A 506 -1.02 13.83 2.97
CA LEU A 506 0.17 13.02 2.63
C LEU A 506 1.10 13.71 1.63
N LYS A 507 0.53 14.41 0.66
CA LYS A 507 1.27 15.10 -0.41
C LYS A 507 1.81 16.46 0.02
N THR A 508 1.09 17.19 0.86
CA THR A 508 1.42 18.60 1.17
C THR A 508 1.93 18.79 2.59
N GLY A 509 1.65 17.85 3.50
CA GLY A 509 1.89 18.01 4.93
C GLY A 509 1.06 19.12 5.59
N ILE A 510 0.08 19.72 4.88
CA ILE A 510 -0.76 20.80 5.38
C ILE A 510 -2.11 20.20 5.79
N PRO A 511 -2.53 20.34 7.06
CA PRO A 511 -3.88 19.94 7.49
C PRO A 511 -4.95 20.63 6.65
N PRO A 512 -5.84 19.88 5.99
CA PRO A 512 -6.97 20.45 5.24
C PRO A 512 -7.94 21.21 6.16
N ASP A 513 -8.17 20.69 7.37
CA ASP A 513 -8.92 21.38 8.43
C ASP A 513 -8.04 21.66 9.65
N ALA A 514 -7.90 22.94 9.98
CA ALA A 514 -7.14 23.44 11.11
C ALA A 514 -7.80 23.12 12.48
N LYS A 515 -9.07 22.71 12.49
CA LYS A 515 -9.79 22.30 13.70
C LYS A 515 -9.17 21.07 14.36
N TYR A 516 -8.59 20.16 13.57
CA TYR A 516 -7.99 18.92 14.08
C TYR A 516 -6.46 19.01 14.16
N PRO A 517 -5.84 18.43 15.21
CA PRO A 517 -4.38 18.40 15.30
C PRO A 517 -3.75 17.66 14.12
N ARG A 518 -2.55 18.09 13.71
CA ARG A 518 -1.72 17.38 12.70
C ARG A 518 -1.54 15.88 12.99
N ALA A 519 -1.51 15.51 14.27
CA ALA A 519 -1.43 14.12 14.71
C ALA A 519 -2.58 13.29 14.14
N HIS A 520 -3.80 13.83 14.16
CA HIS A 520 -4.99 13.12 13.71
C HIS A 520 -4.96 12.89 12.20
N TRP A 521 -4.53 13.89 11.44
CA TRP A 521 -4.31 13.77 10.00
C TRP A 521 -3.21 12.75 9.66
N SER A 522 -2.18 12.66 10.50
CA SER A 522 -1.12 11.65 10.34
C SER A 522 -1.62 10.24 10.61
N ASP A 523 -2.43 10.06 11.65
CA ASP A 523 -3.04 8.77 11.99
C ASP A 523 -4.03 8.34 10.89
N LEU A 524 -4.86 9.27 10.38
CA LEU A 524 -5.76 9.02 9.24
C LEU A 524 -4.99 8.61 7.99
N ALA A 525 -3.95 9.37 7.65
CA ALA A 525 -3.08 9.07 6.53
C ALA A 525 -2.45 7.68 6.64
N ALA A 526 -1.98 7.28 7.83
CA ALA A 526 -1.44 5.95 8.07
C ALA A 526 -2.49 4.85 7.83
N VAL A 527 -3.74 5.06 8.24
CA VAL A 527 -4.86 4.13 7.97
C VAL A 527 -5.15 4.03 6.47
N LEU A 528 -5.19 5.15 5.74
CA LEU A 528 -5.43 5.18 4.30
C LEU A 528 -4.34 4.42 3.54
N VAL A 529 -3.07 4.68 3.86
CA VAL A 529 -1.95 3.95 3.25
C VAL A 529 -1.98 2.46 3.56
N ALA A 530 -2.33 2.07 4.78
CA ALA A 530 -2.49 0.66 5.13
C ALA A 530 -3.68 0.00 4.40
N SER A 531 -4.68 0.80 4.01
CA SER A 531 -5.86 0.32 3.30
C SER A 531 -5.65 0.18 1.78
N GLU A 532 -4.81 1.02 1.16
CA GLU A 532 -4.51 0.95 -0.26
C GLU A 532 -3.42 -0.09 -0.57
N SER A 533 -3.73 -1.03 -1.47
CA SER A 533 -2.78 -2.07 -1.90
C SER A 533 -1.96 -1.60 -3.11
N GLY A 534 -1.17 -0.54 -2.95
CA GLY A 534 -0.30 -0.01 -4.01
C GLY A 534 0.79 0.98 -3.52
N PRO A 535 1.92 1.10 -4.24
CA PRO A 535 2.98 2.05 -3.91
C PRO A 535 2.51 3.49 -4.16
N ILE A 536 2.69 4.35 -3.16
CA ILE A 536 2.45 5.80 -3.30
C ILE A 536 3.66 6.40 -4.01
N ALA A 537 3.44 6.91 -5.23
CA ALA A 537 4.50 7.29 -6.16
C ALA A 537 5.42 8.41 -5.65
N MET A 538 4.99 9.25 -4.69
CA MET A 538 5.84 10.30 -4.14
C MET A 538 5.32 10.82 -2.79
N LEU A 539 6.21 10.87 -1.79
CA LEU A 539 6.00 11.65 -0.57
C LEU A 539 6.91 12.88 -0.62
N GLY A 540 6.37 14.00 -1.10
CA GLY A 540 7.02 15.30 -1.05
C GLY A 540 6.53 16.06 0.16
N LEU A 541 7.13 15.86 1.33
CA LEU A 541 6.77 16.68 2.50
C LEU A 541 7.45 18.04 2.38
N GLU A 542 6.89 18.95 1.59
CA GLU A 542 7.31 20.34 1.66
C GLU A 542 6.69 21.00 2.90
N VAL A 543 7.52 21.67 3.72
CA VAL A 543 7.21 22.83 4.60
C VAL A 543 7.86 22.76 6.01
N LYS A 544 8.85 23.65 6.15
CA LYS A 544 9.40 24.46 7.26
C LYS A 544 9.42 24.02 8.74
N LYS A 545 8.64 23.07 9.29
CA LYS A 545 8.80 22.63 10.70
C LYS A 545 8.21 21.24 10.96
N ARG A 546 9.05 20.21 10.91
CA ARG A 546 8.79 18.88 11.51
C ARG A 546 10.07 18.42 12.24
N GLY A 547 10.04 17.28 12.93
CA GLY A 547 11.15 16.72 13.74
C GLY A 547 10.87 15.24 14.06
N ASP A 548 11.76 14.55 14.79
CA ASP A 548 11.77 13.08 14.88
C ASP A 548 10.44 12.40 15.27
N LYS A 549 9.63 13.01 16.15
CA LYS A 549 8.35 12.45 16.62
C LYS A 549 7.30 12.31 15.51
N GLU A 550 7.31 13.25 14.57
CA GLU A 550 6.35 13.23 13.45
C GLU A 550 6.76 12.16 12.43
N LEU A 551 8.07 12.01 12.17
CA LEU A 551 8.59 10.97 11.30
C LEU A 551 8.19 9.56 11.80
N LEU A 552 8.26 9.34 13.12
CA LEU A 552 7.81 8.10 13.75
C LEU A 552 6.37 7.74 13.38
N ARG A 553 5.46 8.72 13.39
CA ARG A 553 4.06 8.53 13.00
C ARG A 553 3.90 8.26 11.50
N MET A 554 4.78 8.84 10.69
CA MET A 554 4.77 8.68 9.23
C MET A 554 5.54 7.46 8.73
N LEU A 555 6.13 6.66 9.62
CA LEU A 555 6.90 5.47 9.25
C LEU A 555 6.12 4.45 8.38
N PRO A 556 4.83 4.16 8.65
CA PRO A 556 4.04 3.29 7.77
C PRO A 556 3.95 3.82 6.33
N VAL A 557 3.81 5.15 6.21
CA VAL A 557 3.73 5.85 4.93
C VAL A 557 5.05 5.76 4.19
N ILE A 558 6.17 6.08 4.86
CA ILE A 558 7.52 6.01 4.29
C ILE A 558 7.82 4.60 3.77
N LYS A 559 7.37 3.56 4.48
CA LYS A 559 7.54 2.17 4.03
C LYS A 559 6.76 1.91 2.72
N ALA A 560 5.57 2.47 2.56
CA ALA A 560 4.74 2.28 1.37
C ALA A 560 5.18 3.12 0.15
N SER A 561 5.88 4.23 0.37
CA SER A 561 6.32 5.16 -0.69
C SER A 561 7.53 4.66 -1.49
N GLN A 562 7.63 5.11 -2.76
CA GLN A 562 8.84 4.91 -3.58
C GLN A 562 9.91 5.97 -3.32
N THR A 563 9.50 7.20 -3.03
CA THR A 563 10.40 8.33 -2.78
C THR A 563 9.98 9.02 -1.49
N ALA A 564 10.95 9.25 -0.60
CA ALA A 564 10.78 10.03 0.62
C ALA A 564 11.74 11.23 0.63
N THR A 565 11.18 12.43 0.43
CA THR A 565 11.94 13.68 0.51
C THR A 565 11.74 14.32 1.88
N LEU A 566 12.76 14.22 2.72
CA LEU A 566 12.77 14.65 4.12
C LEU A 566 13.86 15.70 4.36
N SER A 567 14.21 16.49 3.35
CA SER A 567 15.23 17.53 3.46
C SER A 567 14.75 18.71 4.30
N TYR A 568 15.62 19.33 5.10
CA TYR A 568 15.29 20.46 5.99
C TYR A 568 14.21 20.17 7.07
N HIS A 569 14.09 18.91 7.51
CA HIS A 569 13.07 18.45 8.49
C HIS A 569 13.53 18.45 9.95
N LYS A 570 14.69 19.06 10.28
CA LYS A 570 15.25 19.08 11.64
C LYS A 570 15.36 17.69 12.29
N LEU A 571 15.63 16.68 11.48
CA LEU A 571 15.81 15.31 11.94
C LEU A 571 17.15 15.15 12.65
N THR A 572 17.18 14.29 13.67
CA THR A 572 18.39 13.94 14.45
C THR A 572 18.69 12.44 14.33
N GLU A 573 19.72 11.93 15.01
CA GLU A 573 20.05 10.50 14.97
C GLU A 573 18.90 9.56 15.34
N LYS A 574 17.92 10.02 16.15
CA LYS A 574 16.75 9.22 16.56
C LYS A 574 15.87 8.80 15.37
N SER A 575 15.79 9.67 14.37
CA SER A 575 15.06 9.38 13.14
C SER A 575 15.69 8.23 12.35
N CYS A 576 17.03 8.13 12.38
CA CYS A 576 17.79 7.18 11.58
C CYS A 576 17.56 5.73 12.02
N GLU A 577 17.34 5.47 13.32
CA GLU A 577 16.95 4.13 13.80
C GLU A 577 15.60 3.69 13.21
N CYS A 578 14.64 4.61 13.18
CA CYS A 578 13.31 4.35 12.62
C CYS A 578 13.38 4.13 11.11
N LEU A 579 14.13 4.96 10.39
CA LEU A 579 14.35 4.84 8.95
C LEU A 579 15.13 3.57 8.59
N ALA A 580 16.11 3.16 9.40
CA ALA A 580 16.78 1.89 9.22
C ALA A 580 15.78 0.73 9.25
N SER A 581 14.80 0.76 10.16
CA SER A 581 13.72 -0.24 10.18
C SER A 581 12.89 -0.26 8.89
N ALA A 582 12.69 0.89 8.24
CA ALA A 582 12.02 0.97 6.95
C ALA A 582 12.87 0.31 5.85
N LEU A 583 14.17 0.59 5.81
CA LEU A 583 15.11 0.00 4.85
C LEU A 583 15.27 -1.52 5.03
N THR A 584 15.12 -2.04 6.25
CA THR A 584 15.14 -3.49 6.52
C THR A 584 13.83 -4.22 6.19
N SER A 585 12.75 -3.49 5.89
CA SER A 585 11.46 -4.11 5.67
C SER A 585 11.38 -4.71 4.27
N LYS A 586 11.09 -6.02 4.15
CA LYS A 586 10.83 -6.70 2.86
C LYS A 586 9.64 -6.10 2.08
N VAL A 587 8.82 -5.31 2.78
CA VAL A 587 7.57 -4.71 2.28
C VAL A 587 7.79 -3.26 1.85
N SER A 588 9.00 -2.73 2.06
CA SER A 588 9.29 -1.37 1.69
C SER A 588 9.43 -1.24 0.18
N ASN A 589 8.73 -0.26 -0.38
CA ASN A 589 8.86 0.12 -1.78
C ASN A 589 9.89 1.24 -2.00
N LEU A 590 10.63 1.63 -0.96
CA LEU A 590 11.46 2.82 -0.96
C LEU A 590 12.68 2.65 -1.88
N LYS A 591 12.73 3.48 -2.91
CA LYS A 591 13.80 3.58 -3.91
C LYS A 591 14.68 4.80 -3.68
N THR A 592 14.12 5.92 -3.26
CA THR A 592 14.90 7.15 -3.05
C THR A 592 14.61 7.75 -1.68
N LEU A 593 15.67 8.08 -0.95
CA LEU A 593 15.61 8.70 0.36
C LEU A 593 16.49 9.95 0.39
N ASP A 594 15.87 11.11 0.51
CA ASP A 594 16.55 12.39 0.67
C ASP A 594 16.42 12.89 2.11
N LEU A 595 17.54 12.92 2.83
CA LEU A 595 17.64 13.42 4.20
C LEU A 595 18.47 14.71 4.29
N SER A 596 18.69 15.40 3.17
CA SER A 596 19.62 16.52 3.09
C SER A 596 19.27 17.66 4.05
N PHE A 597 20.28 18.37 4.55
CA PHE A 597 20.15 19.52 5.44
C PHE A 597 19.40 19.21 6.76
N ASN A 598 19.63 18.02 7.30
CA ASN A 598 19.24 17.62 8.66
C ASN A 598 20.47 17.56 9.60
N THR A 599 20.27 17.34 10.89
CA THR A 599 21.37 17.25 11.87
C THR A 599 21.58 15.82 12.32
N LEU A 600 21.89 14.93 11.36
CA LEU A 600 22.02 13.49 11.63
C LEU A 600 23.34 13.13 12.31
N MET A 601 24.42 13.84 11.98
CA MET A 601 25.78 13.56 12.47
C MET A 601 26.26 12.13 12.15
N ASP A 602 27.46 11.76 12.62
CA ASP A 602 28.01 10.41 12.41
C ASP A 602 27.14 9.33 13.06
N SER A 603 26.58 9.61 14.24
CA SER A 603 25.71 8.69 14.98
C SER A 603 24.45 8.32 14.20
N GLY A 604 23.80 9.29 13.56
CA GLY A 604 22.64 9.04 12.71
C GLY A 604 22.98 8.18 11.50
N VAL A 605 24.09 8.47 10.81
CA VAL A 605 24.53 7.65 9.67
C VAL A 605 24.85 6.23 10.10
N GLN A 606 25.53 6.03 11.24
CA GLN A 606 25.82 4.70 11.79
C GLN A 606 24.56 3.86 12.05
N LEU A 607 23.47 4.48 12.50
CA LEU A 607 22.18 3.82 12.66
C LEU A 607 21.53 3.51 11.31
N LEU A 608 21.53 4.48 10.38
CA LEU A 608 20.92 4.34 9.06
C LEU A 608 21.57 3.20 8.25
N VAL A 609 22.89 3.09 8.29
CA VAL A 609 23.65 2.11 7.49
C VAL A 609 23.41 0.66 7.93
N ALA A 610 22.93 0.44 9.17
CA ALA A 610 22.51 -0.89 9.61
C ALA A 610 21.32 -1.43 8.78
N GLY A 611 20.47 -0.53 8.28
CA GLY A 611 19.40 -0.84 7.33
C GLY A 611 19.92 -1.02 5.91
N LEU A 612 20.78 -0.10 5.44
CA LEU A 612 21.37 -0.12 4.10
C LEU A 612 22.17 -1.40 3.81
N ALA A 613 22.90 -1.90 4.82
CA ALA A 613 23.71 -3.11 4.69
C ALA A 613 22.90 -4.42 4.56
N LYS A 614 21.57 -4.39 4.69
CA LYS A 614 20.73 -5.59 4.60
C LYS A 614 20.42 -5.95 3.15
N PRO A 615 20.44 -7.25 2.76
CA PRO A 615 20.31 -7.70 1.37
C PRO A 615 18.95 -7.40 0.72
N HIS A 616 17.91 -7.11 1.51
CA HIS A 616 16.57 -6.77 1.05
C HIS A 616 16.35 -5.26 0.87
N CYS A 617 17.36 -4.43 1.19
CA CYS A 617 17.29 -3.01 0.90
C CYS A 617 17.30 -2.78 -0.62
N GLN A 618 16.28 -2.09 -1.12
CA GLN A 618 16.06 -1.82 -2.56
C GLN A 618 16.38 -0.36 -2.93
N LEU A 619 17.08 0.36 -2.05
CA LEU A 619 17.34 1.79 -2.20
C LEU A 619 18.30 2.03 -3.37
N GLU A 620 17.88 2.88 -4.30
CA GLU A 620 18.59 3.30 -5.50
C GLU A 620 19.20 4.71 -5.33
N GLY A 621 18.59 5.59 -4.55
CA GLY A 621 19.10 6.94 -4.29
C GLY A 621 19.17 7.28 -2.80
N LEU A 622 20.33 7.73 -2.34
CA LEU A 622 20.53 8.22 -0.97
C LEU A 622 21.17 9.61 -0.99
N LYS A 623 20.46 10.60 -0.42
CA LYS A 623 20.97 11.98 -0.31
C LYS A 623 21.12 12.37 1.16
N LEU A 624 22.34 12.72 1.53
CA LEU A 624 22.76 13.11 2.88
C LEU A 624 23.50 14.46 2.85
N SER A 625 23.20 15.30 1.86
CA SER A 625 23.89 16.58 1.70
C SER A 625 23.69 17.45 2.94
N GLY A 626 24.72 18.14 3.43
CA GLY A 626 24.62 19.06 4.57
C GLY A 626 24.16 18.44 5.90
N CYS A 627 24.38 17.14 6.12
CA CYS A 627 23.92 16.40 7.30
C CYS A 627 24.85 16.48 8.53
N ARG A 628 25.94 17.25 8.43
CA ARG A 628 27.03 17.36 9.42
C ARG A 628 27.74 16.02 9.69
N VAL A 629 27.83 15.19 8.66
CA VAL A 629 28.56 13.92 8.71
C VAL A 629 30.05 14.21 8.61
N LYS A 630 30.86 13.48 9.38
CA LYS A 630 32.31 13.58 9.40
C LYS A 630 32.94 12.22 9.06
N GLN A 631 34.20 12.04 9.43
CA GLN A 631 35.01 10.86 9.12
C GLN A 631 34.34 9.54 9.53
N ASP A 632 33.80 9.44 10.75
CA ASP A 632 33.27 8.18 11.27
C ASP A 632 31.97 7.76 10.57
N GLY A 633 31.14 8.73 10.18
CA GLY A 633 29.94 8.48 9.38
C GLY A 633 30.29 8.01 7.97
N PHE A 634 31.30 8.61 7.33
CA PHE A 634 31.82 8.14 6.03
C PHE A 634 32.39 6.72 6.13
N ALA A 635 33.12 6.39 7.19
CA ALA A 635 33.63 5.04 7.43
C ALA A 635 32.49 4.01 7.60
N ALA A 636 31.43 4.38 8.33
CA ALA A 636 30.26 3.52 8.52
C ALA A 636 29.52 3.28 7.19
N LEU A 637 29.35 4.33 6.38
CA LEU A 637 28.75 4.24 5.06
C LEU A 637 29.57 3.35 4.13
N ALA A 638 30.89 3.53 4.09
CA ALA A 638 31.80 2.70 3.31
C ALA A 638 31.65 1.21 3.63
N LYS A 639 31.56 0.86 4.92
CA LYS A 639 31.37 -0.53 5.36
C LYS A 639 30.05 -1.12 4.88
N ALA A 640 28.97 -0.34 4.89
CA ALA A 640 27.68 -0.80 4.38
C ALA A 640 27.68 -0.94 2.86
N LEU A 641 28.31 -0.01 2.15
CA LEU A 641 28.53 -0.11 0.70
C LEU A 641 29.35 -1.35 0.34
N LYS A 642 30.35 -1.77 1.13
CA LYS A 642 31.03 -3.05 0.88
C LYS A 642 30.11 -4.27 1.00
N SER A 643 29.13 -4.19 1.90
CA SER A 643 28.31 -5.34 2.30
C SER A 643 27.12 -5.56 1.36
N ASN A 644 26.52 -4.50 0.80
CA ASN A 644 25.37 -4.61 -0.09
C ASN A 644 25.20 -3.42 -1.07
N PRO A 645 26.07 -3.23 -2.09
CA PRO A 645 26.02 -2.06 -2.98
C PRO A 645 25.26 -2.27 -4.30
N SER A 646 24.60 -3.42 -4.54
CA SER A 646 24.16 -3.76 -5.89
C SER A 646 23.03 -2.90 -6.45
N HIS A 647 22.31 -2.16 -5.61
CA HIS A 647 21.13 -1.39 -6.01
C HIS A 647 21.32 0.13 -5.99
N LEU A 648 22.32 0.66 -5.25
CA LEU A 648 22.49 2.11 -5.14
C LEU A 648 23.09 2.69 -6.43
N LEU A 649 22.39 3.65 -7.02
CA LEU A 649 22.71 4.36 -8.26
C LEU A 649 23.11 5.81 -8.03
N GLU A 650 22.53 6.48 -7.02
CA GLU A 650 22.83 7.88 -6.65
C GLU A 650 23.24 7.98 -5.18
N LEU A 651 24.36 8.66 -4.93
CA LEU A 651 24.85 9.00 -3.60
C LEU A 651 25.28 10.46 -3.56
N ASP A 652 24.57 11.27 -2.76
CA ASP A 652 24.91 12.67 -2.52
C ASP A 652 25.36 12.88 -1.07
N LEU A 653 26.63 13.25 -0.90
CA LEU A 653 27.29 13.51 0.38
C LEU A 653 27.80 14.94 0.49
N SER A 654 27.34 15.84 -0.39
CA SER A 654 27.82 17.22 -0.48
C SER A 654 27.65 18.00 0.84
N GLY A 655 28.46 19.02 1.11
CA GLY A 655 28.32 19.87 2.30
C GLY A 655 28.59 19.15 3.64
N ASN A 656 29.24 18.00 3.63
CA ASN A 656 29.71 17.28 4.82
C ASN A 656 31.23 17.42 4.97
N GLU A 657 31.80 17.05 6.12
CA GLU A 657 33.21 17.27 6.44
C GLU A 657 33.95 15.95 6.73
N PRO A 658 34.14 15.08 5.71
CA PRO A 658 34.74 13.75 5.91
C PRO A 658 36.20 13.79 6.39
N GLY A 659 36.91 14.90 6.17
CA GLY A 659 38.37 14.93 6.22
C GLY A 659 38.99 14.01 5.17
N GLU A 660 40.33 13.98 5.10
CA GLU A 660 41.05 13.17 4.11
C GLU A 660 40.75 11.67 4.29
N SER A 661 40.85 11.17 5.52
CA SER A 661 40.60 9.76 5.86
C SER A 661 39.19 9.31 5.50
N GLY A 662 38.17 10.15 5.71
CA GLY A 662 36.78 9.82 5.39
C GLY A 662 36.56 9.54 3.90
N VAL A 663 37.23 10.29 3.02
CA VAL A 663 37.17 10.08 1.58
C VAL A 663 37.84 8.77 1.19
N PHE A 664 38.99 8.45 1.78
CA PHE A 664 39.66 7.18 1.53
C PHE A 664 38.79 5.99 1.94
N TYR A 665 38.09 6.08 3.08
CA TYR A 665 37.13 5.05 3.47
C TYR A 665 36.00 4.92 2.44
N LEU A 666 35.40 6.03 2.02
CA LEU A 666 34.34 6.01 1.01
C LEU A 666 34.80 5.35 -0.29
N VAL A 667 35.96 5.75 -0.81
CA VAL A 667 36.56 5.17 -2.02
C VAL A 667 36.80 3.67 -1.83
N ASP A 668 37.41 3.26 -0.73
CA ASP A 668 37.61 1.86 -0.38
C ASP A 668 36.29 1.08 -0.31
N GLY A 669 35.21 1.71 0.18
CA GLY A 669 33.86 1.16 0.16
C GLY A 669 33.25 0.99 -1.23
N LEU A 670 33.55 1.91 -2.14
CA LEU A 670 33.03 1.92 -3.50
C LEU A 670 33.83 1.04 -4.48
N LYS A 671 35.07 0.66 -4.16
CA LYS A 671 35.94 -0.24 -4.97
C LYS A 671 35.37 -1.63 -5.28
N VAL A 672 34.20 -1.99 -4.76
CA VAL A 672 33.58 -3.29 -4.99
C VAL A 672 33.10 -3.40 -6.45
N VAL A 673 33.60 -4.41 -7.17
CA VAL A 673 33.37 -4.69 -8.61
C VAL A 673 31.88 -4.70 -9.03
N ASN A 674 30.96 -4.89 -8.10
CA ASN A 674 29.51 -4.91 -8.34
C ASN A 674 28.79 -3.62 -7.93
N CYS A 675 29.51 -2.56 -7.56
CA CYS A 675 28.91 -1.26 -7.25
C CYS A 675 28.36 -0.63 -8.54
N LYS A 676 27.05 -0.43 -8.61
CA LYS A 676 26.38 0.14 -9.79
C LYS A 676 26.20 1.66 -9.70
N LEU A 677 26.91 2.31 -8.79
CA LEU A 677 26.78 3.74 -8.57
C LEU A 677 27.07 4.51 -9.86
N GLN A 678 26.11 5.33 -10.27
CA GLN A 678 26.18 6.15 -11.49
C GLN A 678 26.42 7.62 -11.17
N ILE A 679 25.89 8.11 -10.05
CA ILE A 679 25.99 9.52 -9.65
C ILE A 679 26.64 9.58 -8.27
N LEU A 680 27.77 10.30 -8.19
CA LEU A 680 28.46 10.60 -6.95
C LEU A 680 28.64 12.10 -6.79
N LYS A 681 28.12 12.66 -5.69
CA LYS A 681 28.26 14.08 -5.36
C LYS A 681 29.00 14.27 -4.04
N LEU A 682 30.10 15.01 -4.10
CA LEU A 682 31.01 15.35 -3.01
C LEU A 682 31.31 16.85 -3.00
N SER A 683 30.34 17.66 -3.41
CA SER A 683 30.50 19.11 -3.51
C SER A 683 30.64 19.74 -2.12
N ASN A 684 31.49 20.76 -1.96
CA ASN A 684 31.68 21.49 -0.71
C ASN A 684 32.04 20.57 0.48
N CYS A 685 32.99 19.66 0.28
CA CYS A 685 33.44 18.72 1.33
C CYS A 685 34.74 19.15 2.02
N LYS A 686 35.27 20.34 1.70
CA LYS A 686 36.54 20.90 2.20
C LYS A 686 37.75 20.01 1.91
N LEU A 687 37.80 19.47 0.68
CA LEU A 687 38.82 18.52 0.26
C LEU A 687 39.78 19.14 -0.75
N GLY A 688 41.05 18.75 -0.68
CA GLY A 688 42.08 19.21 -1.60
C GLY A 688 42.56 18.13 -2.57
N LEU A 689 43.86 18.14 -2.89
CA LEU A 689 44.51 17.20 -3.81
C LEU A 689 44.29 15.71 -3.46
N GLU A 690 44.16 15.37 -2.18
CA GLU A 690 43.95 13.97 -1.76
C GLU A 690 42.61 13.40 -2.25
N LEU A 691 41.57 14.23 -2.41
CA LEU A 691 40.31 13.80 -3.01
C LEU A 691 40.52 13.36 -4.46
N SER A 692 41.25 14.15 -5.26
CA SER A 692 41.59 13.77 -6.63
C SER A 692 42.35 12.45 -6.70
N ARG A 693 43.29 12.20 -5.78
CA ARG A 693 44.02 10.92 -5.71
C ARG A 693 43.11 9.76 -5.34
N ALA A 694 42.22 9.94 -4.37
CA ALA A 694 41.29 8.91 -3.96
C ALA A 694 40.30 8.58 -5.10
N LEU A 695 39.73 9.60 -5.75
CA LEU A 695 38.82 9.42 -6.89
C LEU A 695 39.52 8.82 -8.11
N ALA A 696 40.76 9.21 -8.40
CA ALA A 696 41.59 8.60 -9.42
C ALA A 696 41.66 7.08 -9.25
N VAL A 697 41.93 6.63 -8.03
CA VAL A 697 41.97 5.20 -7.70
C VAL A 697 40.58 4.56 -7.87
N LEU A 698 39.50 5.21 -7.43
CA LEU A 698 38.13 4.71 -7.61
C LEU A 698 37.78 4.50 -9.09
N LEU A 699 38.13 5.46 -9.94
CA LEU A 699 37.80 5.46 -11.36
C LEU A 699 38.59 4.42 -12.15
N ILE A 700 39.81 4.10 -11.71
CA ILE A 700 40.60 2.98 -12.25
C ILE A 700 39.96 1.64 -11.89
N ASP A 701 39.51 1.50 -10.64
CA ASP A 701 38.95 0.24 -10.13
C ASP A 701 37.51 0.00 -10.61
N ASN A 702 36.71 1.06 -10.85
CA ASN A 702 35.31 0.98 -11.31
C ASN A 702 35.01 1.88 -12.54
N PRO A 703 35.65 1.66 -13.69
CA PRO A 703 35.56 2.57 -14.83
C PRO A 703 34.20 2.58 -15.53
N ARG A 704 33.37 1.55 -15.32
CA ARG A 704 32.20 1.27 -16.18
C ARG A 704 30.88 1.86 -15.71
N HIS A 705 30.75 2.23 -14.44
CA HIS A 705 29.45 2.55 -13.85
C HIS A 705 29.24 4.04 -13.57
N LEU A 706 30.26 4.75 -13.08
CA LEU A 706 30.10 6.18 -12.79
C LEU A 706 29.87 6.97 -14.09
N ARG A 707 28.86 7.83 -14.05
CA ARG A 707 28.33 8.64 -15.16
C ARG A 707 28.42 10.12 -14.83
N GLU A 708 28.03 10.50 -13.62
CA GLU A 708 28.10 11.88 -13.13
C GLU A 708 28.99 11.95 -11.89
N LEU A 709 29.93 12.90 -11.92
CA LEU A 709 30.79 13.21 -10.79
C LEU A 709 30.73 14.70 -10.50
N ASP A 710 30.30 15.03 -9.28
CA ASP A 710 30.33 16.40 -8.75
C ASP A 710 31.31 16.52 -7.60
N VAL A 711 32.36 17.31 -7.81
CA VAL A 711 33.41 17.63 -6.84
C VAL A 711 33.58 19.14 -6.66
N SER A 712 32.54 19.90 -7.02
CA SER A 712 32.51 21.36 -6.95
C SER A 712 32.79 21.89 -5.53
N MET A 713 33.19 23.16 -5.42
CA MET A 713 33.47 23.83 -4.15
C MET A 713 34.49 23.06 -3.26
N ASN A 714 35.48 22.43 -3.89
CA ASN A 714 36.61 21.78 -3.22
C ASN A 714 37.93 22.35 -3.75
N ASP A 715 38.96 22.40 -2.91
CA ASP A 715 40.25 23.04 -3.22
C ASP A 715 41.19 22.09 -3.98
N LEU A 716 40.69 21.49 -5.07
CA LEU A 716 41.42 20.53 -5.88
C LEU A 716 42.68 21.14 -6.51
N GLY A 717 42.55 22.38 -6.99
CA GLY A 717 43.57 23.09 -7.76
C GLY A 717 43.92 22.41 -9.08
N ASP A 718 44.83 23.05 -9.83
CA ASP A 718 45.22 22.57 -11.17
C ASP A 718 45.75 21.14 -11.16
N ARG A 719 46.55 20.80 -10.14
CA ARG A 719 47.16 19.47 -10.01
C ARG A 719 46.13 18.38 -9.71
N GLY A 720 45.10 18.70 -8.94
CA GLY A 720 44.03 17.75 -8.64
C GLY A 720 43.21 17.43 -9.89
N VAL A 721 42.94 18.44 -10.72
CA VAL A 721 42.24 18.24 -11.98
C VAL A 721 43.11 17.54 -13.02
N GLU A 722 44.41 17.81 -13.05
CA GLU A 722 45.36 17.08 -13.90
C GLU A 722 45.23 15.56 -13.70
N LEU A 723 45.28 15.12 -12.43
CA LEU A 723 45.14 13.70 -12.07
C LEU A 723 43.79 13.10 -12.49
N LEU A 724 42.69 13.84 -12.33
CA LEU A 724 41.37 13.36 -12.71
C LEU A 724 41.27 13.20 -14.23
N MET A 725 41.64 14.24 -14.99
CA MET A 725 41.54 14.27 -16.45
C MET A 725 42.31 13.14 -17.13
N ASP A 726 43.50 12.79 -16.62
CA ASP A 726 44.33 11.71 -17.18
C ASP A 726 43.65 10.33 -17.14
N ILE A 727 42.75 10.13 -16.18
CA ILE A 727 42.08 8.85 -15.90
C ILE A 727 40.73 8.77 -16.60
N LEU A 728 40.09 9.90 -16.88
CA LEU A 728 38.75 9.95 -17.50
C LEU A 728 38.68 9.23 -18.84
N LYS A 729 39.78 9.15 -19.60
CA LYS A 729 39.87 8.42 -20.88
C LYS A 729 39.44 6.94 -20.79
N SER A 730 39.60 6.34 -19.62
CA SER A 730 39.23 4.94 -19.35
C SER A 730 37.88 4.78 -18.65
N THR A 731 37.16 5.88 -18.40
CA THR A 731 35.90 5.87 -17.65
C THR A 731 34.68 6.02 -18.57
N GLN A 732 33.49 6.10 -17.98
CA GLN A 732 32.23 6.37 -18.67
C GLN A 732 31.57 7.66 -18.17
N ILE A 733 32.35 8.56 -17.55
CA ILE A 733 31.82 9.83 -17.06
C ILE A 733 31.32 10.65 -18.25
N TYR A 734 30.03 10.99 -18.24
CA TYR A 734 29.40 11.86 -19.21
C TYR A 734 29.32 13.31 -18.71
N LYS A 735 29.27 13.50 -17.38
CA LYS A 735 29.09 14.80 -16.74
C LYS A 735 30.09 14.99 -15.61
N LEU A 736 30.85 16.08 -15.68
CA LEU A 736 31.82 16.48 -14.68
C LEU A 736 31.58 17.91 -14.20
N GLU A 737 31.35 18.06 -12.90
CA GLU A 737 31.13 19.35 -12.24
C GLU A 737 32.37 19.73 -11.41
N LEU A 738 33.02 20.84 -11.81
CA LEU A 738 34.23 21.42 -11.23
C LEU A 738 34.00 22.91 -10.89
N TYR A 739 32.77 23.27 -10.50
CA TYR A 739 32.44 24.63 -10.12
C TYR A 739 33.29 25.04 -8.91
N CYS A 740 33.93 26.21 -8.95
CA CYS A 740 34.70 26.76 -7.82
C CYS A 740 35.70 25.76 -7.21
N CYS A 741 36.61 25.25 -8.04
CA CYS A 741 37.64 24.27 -7.64
C CYS A 741 39.06 24.87 -7.51
N GLN A 742 39.15 26.19 -7.45
CA GLN A 742 40.41 26.97 -7.45
C GLN A 742 41.29 26.71 -8.69
N LEU A 743 40.66 26.52 -9.85
CA LEU A 743 41.36 26.25 -11.09
C LEU A 743 41.89 27.53 -11.72
N THR A 744 43.05 27.42 -12.38
CA THR A 744 43.68 28.52 -13.12
C THR A 744 43.93 28.12 -14.57
N GLU A 745 44.40 29.07 -15.39
CA GLU A 745 44.78 28.83 -16.79
C GLU A 745 45.72 27.62 -17.00
N LYS A 746 46.49 27.21 -15.99
CA LYS A 746 47.42 26.06 -16.07
C LYS A 746 46.70 24.73 -16.25
N CYS A 747 45.52 24.53 -15.67
CA CYS A 747 44.81 23.26 -15.82
C CYS A 747 44.31 23.05 -17.25
N CYS A 748 44.06 24.14 -17.99
CA CYS A 748 43.55 24.11 -19.36
C CYS A 748 44.52 23.45 -20.34
N GLU A 749 45.83 23.53 -20.10
CA GLU A 749 46.81 22.80 -20.92
C GLU A 749 46.63 21.29 -20.81
N ASN A 750 46.42 20.77 -19.59
CA ASN A 750 46.19 19.33 -19.43
C ASN A 750 44.82 18.93 -19.98
N MET A 751 43.79 19.73 -19.73
CA MET A 751 42.46 19.49 -20.30
C MET A 751 42.50 19.45 -21.82
N PHE A 752 43.22 20.38 -22.47
CA PHE A 752 43.40 20.39 -23.92
C PHE A 752 43.97 19.06 -24.43
N ARG A 753 45.01 18.53 -23.78
CA ARG A 753 45.63 17.26 -24.15
C ARG A 753 44.70 16.05 -23.93
N CYS A 754 43.88 16.10 -22.88
CA CYS A 754 43.06 14.96 -22.46
C CYS A 754 41.68 14.91 -23.14
N LEU A 755 40.99 16.03 -23.30
CA LEU A 755 39.60 16.11 -23.79
C LEU A 755 39.40 15.46 -25.15
N VAL A 756 40.42 15.51 -26.01
CA VAL A 756 40.43 14.86 -27.34
C VAL A 756 40.35 13.33 -27.24
N ASN A 757 40.76 12.77 -26.10
CA ASN A 757 40.86 11.33 -25.84
C ASN A 757 39.82 10.84 -24.82
N ILE A 758 38.82 11.66 -24.44
CA ILE A 758 37.76 11.29 -23.51
C ILE A 758 36.44 11.19 -24.30
N PRO A 759 36.09 10.01 -24.86
CA PRO A 759 34.95 9.88 -25.76
C PRO A 759 33.59 9.93 -25.06
N SER A 760 33.54 9.78 -23.74
CA SER A 760 32.29 9.74 -22.97
C SER A 760 31.81 11.10 -22.48
N LEU A 761 32.71 12.06 -22.27
CA LEU A 761 32.37 13.34 -21.65
C LEU A 761 31.51 14.19 -22.60
N ARG A 762 30.38 14.68 -22.10
CA ARG A 762 29.40 15.51 -22.83
C ARG A 762 29.14 16.83 -22.13
N GLU A 763 29.21 16.86 -20.80
CA GLU A 763 28.92 18.03 -19.99
C GLU A 763 30.10 18.34 -19.07
N LEU A 764 30.62 19.57 -19.14
CA LEU A 764 31.72 20.04 -18.32
C LEU A 764 31.40 21.43 -17.76
N ASN A 765 31.37 21.52 -16.42
CA ASN A 765 31.20 22.79 -15.73
C ASN A 765 32.49 23.20 -15.02
N LEU A 766 33.03 24.35 -15.40
CA LEU A 766 34.24 24.98 -14.86
C LEU A 766 33.95 26.36 -14.27
N SER A 767 32.68 26.72 -14.06
CA SER A 767 32.34 28.07 -13.62
C SER A 767 32.90 28.44 -12.24
N ASN A 768 33.03 29.74 -11.98
CA ASN A 768 33.63 30.29 -10.76
C ASN A 768 35.08 29.81 -10.51
N ASN A 769 35.86 29.65 -11.58
CA ASN A 769 37.31 29.44 -11.50
C ASN A 769 38.06 30.65 -12.08
N ASN A 770 39.40 30.63 -12.12
CA ASN A 770 40.21 31.74 -12.63
C ASN A 770 40.97 31.33 -13.90
N LEU A 771 40.24 30.87 -14.91
CA LEU A 771 40.81 30.32 -16.15
C LEU A 771 41.38 31.42 -17.06
N LYS A 772 40.83 32.64 -16.99
CA LYS A 772 41.19 33.80 -17.83
C LYS A 772 41.07 33.52 -19.33
N ASP A 773 41.39 34.53 -20.13
CA ASP A 773 41.31 34.45 -21.60
C ASP A 773 42.17 33.33 -22.19
N GLU A 774 43.43 33.22 -21.78
CA GLU A 774 44.35 32.25 -22.38
C GLU A 774 43.96 30.81 -22.04
N GLY A 775 43.51 30.55 -20.80
CA GLY A 775 43.04 29.23 -20.40
C GLY A 775 41.78 28.81 -21.17
N VAL A 776 40.80 29.70 -21.32
CA VAL A 776 39.57 29.40 -22.07
C VAL A 776 39.87 29.24 -23.57
N LYS A 777 40.77 30.04 -24.12
CA LYS A 777 41.24 29.88 -25.51
C LYS A 777 41.90 28.53 -25.75
N MET A 778 42.71 28.02 -24.80
CA MET A 778 43.25 26.66 -24.89
C MET A 778 42.15 25.61 -24.91
N LEU A 779 41.12 25.76 -24.06
CA LEU A 779 39.95 24.87 -24.09
C LEU A 779 39.22 24.94 -25.44
N CYS A 780 38.99 26.14 -25.98
CA CYS A 780 38.39 26.36 -27.30
C CYS A 780 39.15 25.63 -28.41
N ASN A 781 40.48 25.73 -28.40
CA ASN A 781 41.33 24.99 -29.35
C ASN A 781 41.17 23.47 -29.22
N ALA A 782 40.94 22.95 -28.01
CA ALA A 782 40.66 21.53 -27.79
C ALA A 782 39.32 21.13 -28.42
N PHE A 783 38.31 21.98 -28.22
CA PHE A 783 36.95 21.75 -28.73
C PHE A 783 36.89 21.82 -30.25
N GLY A 784 37.72 22.66 -30.88
CA GLY A 784 37.91 22.74 -32.33
C GLY A 784 38.32 21.43 -33.01
N LEU A 785 38.74 20.41 -32.25
CA LEU A 785 39.18 19.13 -32.78
C LEU A 785 37.99 18.16 -32.98
N PRO A 786 37.87 17.47 -34.13
CA PRO A 786 36.74 16.57 -34.43
C PRO A 786 36.52 15.42 -33.44
N ALA A 787 37.55 15.05 -32.68
CA ALA A 787 37.49 13.97 -31.71
C ALA A 787 36.87 14.39 -30.37
N CYS A 788 36.77 15.70 -30.08
CA CYS A 788 36.09 16.17 -28.88
C CYS A 788 34.56 16.04 -29.05
N GLN A 789 33.90 15.42 -28.07
CA GLN A 789 32.45 15.14 -28.10
C GLN A 789 31.65 15.99 -27.12
N LEU A 790 32.26 17.03 -26.53
CA LEU A 790 31.61 17.86 -25.51
C LEU A 790 30.44 18.65 -26.11
N GLU A 791 29.26 18.49 -25.53
CA GLU A 791 28.02 19.14 -25.97
C GLU A 791 27.66 20.36 -25.11
N LYS A 792 28.09 20.39 -23.85
CA LYS A 792 27.82 21.48 -22.91
C LYS A 792 29.07 21.94 -22.17
N LEU A 793 29.29 23.24 -22.19
CA LEU A 793 30.39 23.88 -21.48
C LEU A 793 29.87 25.06 -20.67
N ASN A 794 30.19 25.07 -19.37
CA ASN A 794 29.97 26.21 -18.51
C ASN A 794 31.32 26.77 -18.02
N VAL A 795 31.63 28.00 -18.42
CA VAL A 795 32.80 28.79 -17.99
C VAL A 795 32.36 30.17 -17.47
N ALA A 796 31.17 30.22 -16.87
CA ALA A 796 30.68 31.43 -16.22
C ALA A 796 31.62 31.87 -15.09
N SER A 797 31.77 33.18 -14.89
CA SER A 797 32.65 33.74 -13.85
C SER A 797 34.08 33.16 -13.87
N CYS A 798 34.66 32.99 -15.06
CA CYS A 798 36.01 32.44 -15.22
C CYS A 798 37.13 33.49 -15.39
N GLY A 799 36.77 34.77 -15.32
CA GLY A 799 37.69 35.89 -15.53
C GLY A 799 38.00 36.16 -17.01
N ILE A 800 37.06 35.83 -17.90
CA ILE A 800 37.17 36.09 -19.34
C ILE A 800 36.92 37.58 -19.60
N THR A 801 37.81 38.22 -20.35
CA THR A 801 37.75 39.62 -20.77
C THR A 801 37.75 39.82 -22.28
N LEU A 802 38.18 38.82 -23.06
CA LEU A 802 38.22 38.90 -24.52
C LEU A 802 37.36 37.80 -25.15
N VAL A 803 36.52 38.21 -26.08
CA VAL A 803 35.69 37.30 -26.90
C VAL A 803 36.52 36.71 -28.06
N ARG A 804 37.58 37.41 -28.47
CA ARG A 804 38.45 37.02 -29.59
C ARG A 804 39.21 35.72 -29.30
N GLY A 805 38.96 34.68 -30.11
CA GLY A 805 39.60 33.37 -29.99
C GLY A 805 38.71 32.27 -29.39
N LEU A 806 37.47 32.59 -29.04
CA LEU A 806 36.42 31.62 -28.69
C LEU A 806 35.87 30.93 -29.95
N HIS A 807 36.72 30.16 -30.64
CA HIS A 807 36.32 29.36 -31.79
C HIS A 807 35.93 27.96 -31.32
N PHE A 808 34.65 27.66 -31.32
CA PHE A 808 34.12 26.34 -30.94
C PHE A 808 33.79 25.52 -32.18
N ASN A 809 33.76 24.20 -32.03
CA ASN A 809 33.36 23.26 -33.08
C ASN A 809 31.83 23.14 -33.18
N SER A 810 31.36 22.64 -34.31
CA SER A 810 29.97 22.44 -34.72
C SER A 810 29.21 21.32 -33.96
N ILE A 811 29.62 20.92 -32.76
CA ILE A 811 28.92 19.93 -31.95
C ILE A 811 28.43 20.51 -30.61
N LEU A 812 29.02 21.63 -30.16
CA LEU A 812 28.61 22.29 -28.92
C LEU A 812 27.16 22.79 -29.05
N LYS A 813 26.31 22.38 -28.11
CA LYS A 813 24.89 22.74 -28.04
C LYS A 813 24.61 23.77 -26.97
N GLU A 814 25.34 23.75 -25.86
CA GLU A 814 25.14 24.68 -24.75
C GLU A 814 26.46 25.32 -24.33
N LEU A 815 26.45 26.66 -24.29
CA LEU A 815 27.56 27.46 -23.81
C LEU A 815 27.05 28.48 -22.80
N ASP A 816 27.60 28.39 -21.59
CA ASP A 816 27.40 29.39 -20.55
C ASP A 816 28.73 30.09 -20.27
N ILE A 817 28.77 31.38 -20.61
CA ILE A 817 29.90 32.30 -20.41
C ILE A 817 29.47 33.49 -19.55
N SER A 818 28.37 33.37 -18.81
CA SER A 818 27.81 34.44 -17.99
C SER A 818 28.78 34.97 -16.92
N ARG A 819 28.53 36.17 -16.41
CA ARG A 819 29.28 36.82 -15.32
C ARG A 819 30.77 36.97 -15.62
N ASN A 820 31.12 37.14 -16.89
CA ASN A 820 32.46 37.48 -17.36
C ASN A 820 32.52 38.94 -17.81
N HIS A 821 33.71 39.51 -17.97
CA HIS A 821 33.87 40.95 -18.26
C HIS A 821 34.09 41.20 -19.75
N LEU A 822 33.15 40.75 -20.58
CA LEU A 822 33.32 40.67 -22.03
C LEU A 822 33.18 42.03 -22.74
N GLY A 823 32.19 42.84 -22.34
CA GLY A 823 31.91 44.13 -22.97
C GLY A 823 31.45 44.04 -24.44
N ASP A 824 31.27 45.20 -25.06
CA ASP A 824 30.90 45.30 -26.48
C ASP A 824 32.14 45.13 -27.37
N SER A 825 32.38 43.89 -27.81
CA SER A 825 33.41 43.55 -28.80
C SER A 825 32.79 43.40 -30.20
N ASP A 826 33.48 43.89 -31.23
CA ASP A 826 33.06 43.67 -32.62
C ASP A 826 33.23 42.20 -33.05
N ASP A 827 33.97 41.39 -32.27
CA ASP A 827 34.25 39.98 -32.57
C ASP A 827 33.08 39.04 -32.21
N TRP A 828 32.00 39.55 -31.59
CA TRP A 828 30.81 38.75 -31.23
C TRP A 828 30.17 38.08 -32.45
N ALA A 829 30.12 38.76 -33.60
CA ALA A 829 29.58 38.17 -34.81
C ALA A 829 30.42 36.97 -35.29
N ASP A 830 31.75 37.06 -35.21
CA ASP A 830 32.67 35.99 -35.62
C ASP A 830 32.59 34.78 -34.69
N VAL A 831 32.48 35.00 -33.38
CA VAL A 831 32.29 33.92 -32.39
C VAL A 831 30.96 33.21 -32.60
N LEU A 832 29.89 33.97 -32.80
CA LEU A 832 28.56 33.41 -33.05
C LEU A 832 28.47 32.70 -34.40
N PHE A 833 29.20 33.16 -35.42
CA PHE A 833 29.27 32.50 -36.72
C PHE A 833 29.92 31.10 -36.63
N CYS A 834 30.87 30.92 -35.71
CA CYS A 834 31.53 29.65 -35.46
C CYS A 834 30.64 28.66 -34.66
N LEU A 835 29.52 29.11 -34.11
CA LEU A 835 28.63 28.36 -33.20
C LEU A 835 27.33 27.88 -33.88
N SER A 836 27.43 27.38 -35.12
CA SER A 836 26.26 27.01 -35.94
C SER A 836 25.41 25.84 -35.38
N SER A 837 25.96 25.04 -34.48
CA SER A 837 25.26 23.94 -33.79
C SER A 837 24.64 24.34 -32.44
N LEU A 838 24.89 25.56 -31.97
CA LEU A 838 24.53 25.97 -30.62
C LEU A 838 23.01 26.12 -30.49
N GLU A 839 22.45 25.49 -29.46
CA GLU A 839 21.03 25.56 -29.12
C GLU A 839 20.76 26.51 -27.95
N THR A 840 21.71 26.64 -27.02
CA THR A 840 21.60 27.48 -25.83
C THR A 840 22.86 28.31 -25.64
N LEU A 841 22.68 29.63 -25.53
CA LEU A 841 23.74 30.57 -25.21
C LEU A 841 23.34 31.41 -23.98
N ARG A 842 24.18 31.38 -22.94
CA ARG A 842 24.01 32.25 -21.78
C ARG A 842 25.20 33.20 -21.66
N VAL A 843 24.87 34.49 -21.65
CA VAL A 843 25.81 35.63 -21.60
C VAL A 843 25.29 36.69 -20.63
N SER A 844 24.66 36.24 -19.55
CA SER A 844 24.10 37.11 -18.52
C SER A 844 25.21 37.78 -17.69
N ASP A 845 24.98 39.00 -17.20
CA ASP A 845 25.92 39.79 -16.39
C ASP A 845 27.31 39.96 -17.04
N CYS A 846 27.38 40.15 -18.36
CA CYS A 846 28.64 40.22 -19.12
C CYS A 846 29.16 41.62 -19.44
N LYS A 847 28.54 42.66 -18.86
CA LYS A 847 28.77 44.09 -19.14
C LYS A 847 28.53 44.47 -20.61
N LEU A 848 27.61 43.78 -21.27
CA LEU A 848 27.18 44.13 -22.62
C LEU A 848 26.26 45.35 -22.59
N THR A 849 26.28 46.15 -23.66
CA THR A 849 25.36 47.29 -23.85
C THR A 849 24.55 47.15 -25.14
N GLU A 850 23.72 48.16 -25.46
CA GLU A 850 22.97 48.24 -26.71
C GLU A 850 23.79 47.97 -27.99
N LYS A 851 25.10 48.19 -27.97
CA LYS A 851 25.98 47.95 -29.13
C LYS A 851 26.09 46.47 -29.51
N CYS A 852 26.12 45.56 -28.54
CA CYS A 852 26.23 44.12 -28.82
C CYS A 852 25.03 43.57 -29.60
N CYS A 853 23.85 44.20 -29.47
CA CYS A 853 22.63 43.80 -30.17
C CYS A 853 22.80 43.85 -31.69
N GLY A 854 23.61 44.77 -32.23
CA GLY A 854 23.89 44.84 -33.66
C GLY A 854 24.60 43.59 -34.19
N GLU A 855 25.60 43.11 -33.47
CA GLU A 855 26.34 41.89 -33.82
C GLU A 855 25.50 40.62 -33.61
N LEU A 856 24.69 40.56 -32.55
CA LEU A 856 23.72 39.49 -32.33
C LEU A 856 22.71 39.38 -33.48
N VAL A 857 22.19 40.51 -33.97
CA VAL A 857 21.26 40.53 -35.10
C VAL A 857 21.92 40.05 -36.39
N LYS A 858 23.18 40.44 -36.66
CA LYS A 858 23.94 39.89 -37.80
C LYS A 858 24.06 38.38 -37.72
N ALA A 859 24.34 37.84 -36.52
CA ALA A 859 24.45 36.40 -36.32
C ALA A 859 23.10 35.66 -36.49
N LEU A 860 22.02 36.21 -35.93
CA LEU A 860 20.64 35.71 -36.12
C LEU A 860 20.21 35.74 -37.60
N SER A 861 20.71 36.70 -38.39
CA SER A 861 20.37 36.83 -39.81
C SER A 861 21.08 35.83 -40.73
N SER A 862 22.25 35.34 -40.33
CA SER A 862 23.21 34.75 -41.27
C SER A 862 23.47 33.25 -41.10
N ASN A 863 23.50 32.68 -39.89
CA ASN A 863 23.81 31.25 -39.69
C ASN A 863 23.47 30.63 -38.31
N LEU A 864 22.88 31.35 -37.34
CA LEU A 864 22.44 30.76 -36.06
C LEU A 864 21.07 30.05 -36.18
N THR A 865 20.97 29.09 -37.09
CA THR A 865 19.68 28.44 -37.41
C THR A 865 19.18 27.47 -36.34
N ASN A 866 19.94 27.23 -35.26
CA ASN A 866 19.59 26.26 -34.23
C ASN A 866 19.45 26.84 -32.81
N LEU A 867 19.75 28.13 -32.62
CA LEU A 867 19.71 28.76 -31.29
C LEU A 867 18.27 28.90 -30.81
N LYS A 868 17.92 28.12 -29.78
CA LYS A 868 16.60 28.07 -29.15
C LYS A 868 16.52 28.90 -27.87
N GLU A 869 17.61 29.02 -27.12
CA GLU A 869 17.66 29.79 -25.87
C GLU A 869 18.79 30.81 -25.89
N LEU A 870 18.46 32.06 -25.52
CA LEU A 870 19.39 33.15 -25.35
C LEU A 870 19.11 33.87 -24.03
N ASP A 871 20.08 33.84 -23.13
CA ASP A 871 20.04 34.60 -21.88
C ASP A 871 21.03 35.77 -21.91
N LEU A 872 20.49 36.98 -21.88
CA LEU A 872 21.23 38.25 -21.83
C LEU A 872 20.94 39.02 -20.53
N SER A 873 20.35 38.37 -19.53
CA SER A 873 19.96 39.00 -18.27
C SER A 873 21.12 39.75 -17.59
N GLY A 874 20.86 40.88 -16.93
CA GLY A 874 21.87 41.64 -16.19
C GLY A 874 22.86 42.44 -17.05
N ASN A 875 22.57 42.61 -18.35
CA ASN A 875 23.34 43.48 -19.25
C ASN A 875 22.59 44.79 -19.52
N ASP A 876 23.31 45.90 -19.74
CA ASP A 876 22.74 47.25 -19.91
C ASP A 876 22.30 47.51 -21.37
N LEU A 877 21.34 46.71 -21.84
CA LEU A 877 20.88 46.76 -23.24
C LEU A 877 19.95 47.94 -23.50
N GLY A 878 19.10 48.29 -22.54
CA GLY A 878 18.09 49.33 -22.66
C GLY A 878 17.07 49.12 -23.77
N ASP A 879 16.13 50.06 -23.90
CA ASP A 879 15.10 50.01 -24.96
C ASP A 879 15.71 50.07 -26.37
N ARG A 880 16.84 50.76 -26.52
CA ARG A 880 17.57 50.86 -27.80
C ARG A 880 18.16 49.52 -28.22
N GLY A 881 18.78 48.77 -27.30
CA GLY A 881 19.28 47.44 -27.58
C GLY A 881 18.17 46.47 -27.95
N VAL A 882 17.04 46.52 -27.24
CA VAL A 882 15.83 45.73 -27.59
C VAL A 882 15.28 46.14 -28.95
N LYS A 883 15.28 47.44 -29.26
CA LYS A 883 14.87 47.97 -30.56
C LYS A 883 15.78 47.50 -31.69
N THR A 884 17.06 47.26 -31.44
CA THR A 884 17.93 46.62 -32.43
C THR A 884 17.65 45.13 -32.52
N LEU A 885 17.53 44.44 -31.38
CA LEU A 885 17.33 43.00 -31.30
C LEU A 885 16.02 42.53 -31.96
N TYR A 886 14.92 43.29 -31.85
CA TYR A 886 13.63 42.88 -32.43
C TYR A 886 13.72 42.65 -33.94
N VAL A 887 14.54 43.43 -34.65
CA VAL A 887 14.74 43.26 -36.10
C VAL A 887 15.23 41.84 -36.39
N GLY A 888 16.21 41.37 -35.62
CA GLY A 888 16.73 40.00 -35.68
C GLY A 888 15.68 38.94 -35.37
N LEU A 889 14.85 39.16 -34.35
CA LEU A 889 13.79 38.23 -33.93
C LEU A 889 12.69 38.05 -34.98
N THR A 890 12.54 39.00 -35.90
CA THR A 890 11.56 38.91 -36.99
C THR A 890 12.05 38.17 -38.23
N PHE A 891 13.33 37.79 -38.31
CA PHE A 891 13.85 37.07 -39.46
C PHE A 891 13.31 35.64 -39.55
N ARG A 892 13.02 35.17 -40.77
CA ARG A 892 12.54 33.79 -41.03
C ARG A 892 13.50 32.70 -40.56
N CYS A 893 14.80 32.99 -40.52
CA CYS A 893 15.84 32.08 -40.09
C CYS A 893 16.03 32.04 -38.56
N CYS A 894 15.40 32.95 -37.80
CA CYS A 894 15.46 32.94 -36.34
C CYS A 894 14.73 31.70 -35.79
N THR A 895 15.38 30.97 -34.90
CA THR A 895 14.82 29.75 -34.26
C THR A 895 14.62 29.88 -32.76
N LEU A 896 14.79 31.10 -32.23
CA LEU A 896 14.74 31.37 -30.79
C LEU A 896 13.34 31.13 -30.21
N GLU A 897 13.28 30.26 -29.19
CA GLU A 897 12.08 29.89 -28.46
C GLU A 897 12.05 30.53 -27.06
N ARG A 898 13.22 30.73 -26.45
CA ARG A 898 13.37 31.25 -25.09
C ARG A 898 14.33 32.42 -25.07
N LEU A 899 13.85 33.56 -24.56
CA LEU A 899 14.63 34.79 -24.47
C LEU A 899 14.55 35.35 -23.05
N PHE A 900 15.70 35.45 -22.38
CA PHE A 900 15.79 36.03 -21.04
C PHE A 900 16.54 37.37 -21.11
N LEU A 901 15.84 38.43 -20.69
CA LEU A 901 16.28 39.82 -20.66
C LEU A 901 16.03 40.42 -19.27
N ARG A 902 16.26 39.65 -18.20
CA ARG A 902 15.98 40.10 -16.82
C ARG A 902 16.97 41.19 -16.44
N CYS A 903 16.54 42.23 -15.72
CA CYS A 903 17.42 43.33 -15.28
C CYS A 903 18.26 43.97 -16.42
N CYS A 904 17.65 44.22 -17.58
CA CYS A 904 18.33 44.75 -18.77
C CYS A 904 18.09 46.26 -19.04
N GLY A 905 17.45 46.97 -18.11
CA GLY A 905 17.10 48.39 -18.28
C GLY A 905 15.96 48.64 -19.27
N ILE A 906 15.05 47.67 -19.42
CA ILE A 906 13.93 47.74 -20.37
C ILE A 906 12.74 48.48 -19.76
N THR A 907 12.11 49.36 -20.54
CA THR A 907 10.88 50.08 -20.15
C THR A 907 9.70 49.68 -21.04
N ALA A 908 8.56 50.38 -20.91
CA ALA A 908 7.40 50.21 -21.79
C ALA A 908 7.75 50.42 -23.29
N GLU A 909 8.76 51.24 -23.61
CA GLU A 909 9.22 51.44 -25.01
C GLU A 909 9.85 50.15 -25.57
N GLY A 910 10.70 49.48 -24.80
CA GLY A 910 11.28 48.19 -25.17
C GLY A 910 10.22 47.08 -25.25
N CYS A 911 9.24 47.07 -24.34
CA CYS A 911 8.07 46.17 -24.44
C CYS A 911 7.29 46.37 -25.74
N SER A 912 7.17 47.61 -26.23
CA SER A 912 6.55 47.88 -27.54
C SER A 912 7.31 47.23 -28.69
N SER A 913 8.64 47.27 -28.65
CA SER A 913 9.50 46.62 -29.66
C SER A 913 9.41 45.09 -29.60
N LEU A 914 9.37 44.51 -28.40
CA LEU A 914 9.17 43.07 -28.20
C LEU A 914 7.79 42.63 -28.67
N ALA A 915 6.74 43.41 -28.39
CA ALA A 915 5.38 43.12 -28.86
C ALA A 915 5.31 43.06 -30.40
N LEU A 916 6.05 43.92 -31.11
CA LEU A 916 6.16 43.87 -32.57
C LEU A 916 6.86 42.58 -33.04
N ALA A 917 7.92 42.14 -32.35
CA ALA A 917 8.56 40.87 -32.66
C ALA A 917 7.62 39.67 -32.42
N LEU A 918 6.91 39.65 -31.30
CA LEU A 918 5.99 38.56 -30.93
C LEU A 918 4.77 38.45 -31.87
N LYS A 919 4.33 39.57 -32.46
CA LYS A 919 3.26 39.61 -33.48
C LYS A 919 3.73 39.13 -34.87
N SER A 920 5.03 39.01 -35.09
CA SER A 920 5.54 38.53 -36.37
C SER A 920 5.23 37.05 -36.56
N SER A 921 4.72 36.68 -37.74
CA SER A 921 4.50 35.29 -38.13
C SER A 921 5.77 34.44 -38.12
N CYS A 922 6.94 35.08 -38.16
CA CYS A 922 8.25 34.43 -38.11
C CYS A 922 8.75 34.16 -36.69
N SER A 923 8.14 34.76 -35.66
CA SER A 923 8.54 34.55 -34.27
C SER A 923 8.24 33.12 -33.81
N LYS A 924 9.16 32.56 -33.02
CA LYS A 924 9.02 31.25 -32.37
C LYS A 924 9.08 31.32 -30.85
N ILE A 925 9.15 32.52 -30.27
CA ILE A 925 9.33 32.72 -28.83
C ILE A 925 8.10 32.18 -28.09
N THR A 926 8.33 31.21 -27.21
CA THR A 926 7.36 30.62 -26.29
C THR A 926 7.60 31.03 -24.84
N GLU A 927 8.84 31.41 -24.47
CA GLU A 927 9.17 31.88 -23.12
C GLU A 927 9.94 33.20 -23.18
N LEU A 928 9.51 34.17 -22.38
CA LEU A 928 10.12 35.50 -22.30
C LEU A 928 10.31 35.90 -20.83
N GLY A 929 11.55 36.18 -20.45
CA GLY A 929 11.89 36.69 -19.12
C GLY A 929 12.24 38.17 -19.12
N LEU A 930 11.47 38.98 -18.40
CA LEU A 930 11.60 40.42 -18.24
C LEU A 930 11.63 40.87 -16.76
N MET A 931 11.69 39.94 -15.81
CA MET A 931 11.77 40.25 -14.38
C MET A 931 12.94 41.23 -14.08
N GLY A 932 12.73 42.16 -13.16
CA GLY A 932 13.74 43.16 -12.76
C GLY A 932 13.94 44.33 -13.73
N ASN A 933 13.07 44.51 -14.72
CA ASN A 933 13.02 45.69 -15.59
C ASN A 933 11.95 46.70 -15.16
N ASP A 934 12.10 47.97 -15.56
CA ASP A 934 11.15 49.04 -15.21
C ASP A 934 10.06 49.20 -16.29
N THR A 935 9.35 48.11 -16.58
CA THR A 935 8.35 48.07 -17.65
C THR A 935 7.06 48.81 -17.31
N GLY A 936 6.78 48.99 -16.02
CA GLY A 936 5.53 49.56 -15.50
C GLY A 936 4.26 48.79 -15.91
N GLU A 937 3.09 49.28 -15.47
CA GLU A 937 1.79 48.76 -15.92
C GLU A 937 1.61 48.86 -17.43
N GLU A 938 2.18 49.91 -18.05
CA GLU A 938 2.06 50.15 -19.48
C GLU A 938 2.75 49.06 -20.30
N GLY A 939 3.95 48.64 -19.93
CA GLY A 939 4.63 47.52 -20.58
C GLY A 939 3.87 46.20 -20.46
N LEU A 940 3.24 45.95 -19.30
CA LEU A 940 2.38 44.78 -19.11
C LEU A 940 1.12 44.85 -19.98
N ARG A 941 0.47 46.01 -20.08
CA ARG A 941 -0.69 46.21 -20.97
C ARG A 941 -0.32 45.95 -22.42
N ILE A 942 0.83 46.45 -22.88
CA ILE A 942 1.33 46.24 -24.24
C ILE A 942 1.52 44.74 -24.54
N LEU A 943 2.19 43.99 -23.64
CA LEU A 943 2.46 42.56 -23.83
C LEU A 943 1.24 41.67 -23.57
N SER A 944 0.28 42.10 -22.76
CA SER A 944 -0.99 41.38 -22.56
C SER A 944 -1.95 41.59 -23.74
N GLY A 945 -1.94 42.79 -24.35
CA GLY A 945 -2.79 43.15 -25.49
C GLY A 945 -2.43 42.48 -26.81
N ILE A 946 -1.35 41.68 -26.86
CA ILE A 946 -1.00 40.86 -28.03
C ILE A 946 -1.52 39.42 -27.95
N ARG A 947 -2.19 39.02 -26.86
CA ARG A 947 -2.71 37.66 -26.66
C ARG A 947 -3.74 37.24 -27.71
N ASP A 948 -4.51 38.19 -28.22
CA ASP A 948 -5.54 37.95 -29.24
C ASP A 948 -4.97 37.96 -30.67
N ASP A 949 -3.66 38.17 -30.84
CA ASP A 949 -3.00 38.14 -32.14
C ASP A 949 -2.90 36.70 -32.67
N PRO A 950 -3.28 36.41 -33.93
CA PRO A 950 -3.26 35.06 -34.48
C PRO A 950 -1.85 34.43 -34.57
N HIS A 951 -0.79 35.21 -34.41
CA HIS A 951 0.59 34.75 -34.40
C HIS A 951 1.20 34.66 -33.00
N TYR A 952 0.44 34.94 -31.94
CA TYR A 952 0.89 34.84 -30.56
C TYR A 952 1.21 33.38 -30.17
N LYS A 953 2.45 33.13 -29.72
CA LYS A 953 2.95 31.79 -29.31
C LYS A 953 3.49 31.72 -27.88
N LEU A 954 3.50 32.85 -27.16
CA LEU A 954 4.12 32.95 -25.84
C LEU A 954 3.29 32.19 -24.79
N GLN A 955 3.90 31.18 -24.18
CA GLN A 955 3.32 30.32 -23.14
C GLN A 955 3.68 30.81 -21.74
N THR A 956 4.91 31.31 -21.56
CA THR A 956 5.43 31.76 -20.28
C THR A 956 5.99 33.18 -20.40
N LEU A 957 5.49 34.08 -19.55
CA LEU A 957 6.00 35.43 -19.40
C LEU A 957 6.40 35.62 -17.94
N GLU A 958 7.69 35.82 -17.68
CA GLU A 958 8.16 36.25 -16.36
C GLU A 958 8.33 37.76 -16.38
N ILE A 959 7.48 38.48 -15.66
CA ILE A 959 7.53 39.94 -15.56
C ILE A 959 7.31 40.32 -14.08
N ASN A 960 7.70 41.53 -13.70
CA ASN A 960 7.47 42.00 -12.33
C ASN A 960 5.97 42.00 -12.00
N ASP A 961 5.63 41.63 -10.76
CA ASP A 961 4.26 41.63 -10.22
C ASP A 961 3.60 43.01 -10.30
#